data_AF-A0A831U1A0-F1
#
_entry.id   AF-A0A831U1A0-F1
#
_cell.length_a   1.000
_cell.length_b   1.000
_cell.length_c   1.000
_cell.angle_alpha   90.00
_cell.angle_beta   90.00
_cell.angle_gamma   90.00
#
_symmetry.space_group_name_H-M   'P 1'
#
loop_
_entity.id
_entity.type
_entity.pdbx_description
1 polymer ?
#
loop_
_entity_poly.entity_id
_entity_poly.type
_entity_poly.pdbx_seq_one_letter_code
_entity_poly.pdbx_strand_id
1 'polypeptide(L)'
;MFNFTLYIKTCKNENIIWQGSDNPLVTIRGIDVNYTKNVVCVGFSCKIEYPLPGNYSVEIIWLGLRVFSQILYLNGSQSTVIVRANISNVMISVYTLDGKELRELKVTLRVGSSELSVLSGQRLALPHGQVAYEVYSARGFTKATGVSNVDCNTVVLRVNLGVFDRLLLTFRLLDGLPAVGLNGSAKIFYRGADKEVEIKEVDLRSSSEVEIAEAPTGKYRITVLVAGKLFEEKTLEVTVNSSSYTITLGIVSSTAVRILDVRGNIIQDERLEVIVVDPLDRIFKANLSKGLLALSYAPLGSYALSIYNTRWGIQLGTYVFTVASAETFKSLEVPTNLAKSLIRVRPSGSQTLPSDSHILLKYIDIVIFTERLSEEKNDVIIEPGYLPLGAILYLTFRYGYFMQEEVLRVTSEEKLVEIQLYDVKLTVLDLDKNPLRNCDIILYSKYFNYSYKLDKDILLKHLPLTDVRIFVKCAGFEVLRTTLTPEELKGKNTTLVTHVGSVAVYVRSWFNKPVPGALVKIAVSNPSGTAEYLAQTDQSGFALVKSVPLLPEANITLTVSFKNLVYERSLDINTRSYEIFLDVFIDTPFFVLSLSQAIMITIVILFLTVVMVFMYTRSTRLKIIKNMFEEPLGEAEEVESKRLLKRLRNILSKKKKEEREEELFFGF
;
A
#
# COMPACT_ATOMS: atom_id res chain seq x y z
N MET A 1 7.06 84.25 -92.45
CA MET A 1 6.62 83.02 -91.77
C MET A 1 7.87 82.33 -91.24
N PHE A 2 7.87 81.93 -89.98
CA PHE A 2 9.00 81.26 -89.31
C PHE A 2 8.49 79.96 -88.67
N ASN A 3 9.38 79.04 -88.33
CA ASN A 3 9.02 77.83 -87.58
C ASN A 3 9.57 77.95 -86.17
N PHE A 4 8.81 77.52 -85.17
CA PHE A 4 9.30 77.42 -83.80
C PHE A 4 8.96 76.07 -83.19
N THR A 5 9.77 75.65 -82.23
CA THR A 5 9.50 74.47 -81.43
C THR A 5 8.86 74.90 -80.10
N LEU A 6 7.64 74.44 -79.85
CA LEU A 6 6.99 74.57 -78.56
C LEU A 6 7.51 73.46 -77.63
N TYR A 7 8.10 73.85 -76.50
CA TYR A 7 8.49 72.96 -75.42
C TYR A 7 7.52 73.11 -74.27
N ILE A 8 6.83 72.02 -73.95
CA ILE A 8 5.95 71.94 -72.80
C ILE A 8 6.79 71.45 -71.63
N LYS A 9 6.84 72.25 -70.56
CA LYS A 9 7.54 71.92 -69.32
C LYS A 9 6.55 71.81 -68.17
N THR A 10 6.98 71.16 -67.10
CA THR A 10 6.20 71.13 -65.86
C THR A 10 6.01 72.55 -65.32
N CYS A 11 5.10 72.71 -64.36
CA CYS A 11 4.90 73.99 -63.68
C CYS A 11 6.17 74.51 -62.98
N LYS A 12 7.10 73.60 -62.63
CA LYS A 12 8.44 73.87 -62.06
C LYS A 12 9.53 74.10 -63.11
N ASN A 13 9.17 74.19 -64.39
CA ASN A 13 10.09 74.39 -65.52
C ASN A 13 11.06 73.20 -65.74
N GLU A 14 10.67 72.00 -65.33
CA GLU A 14 11.42 70.75 -65.55
C GLU A 14 11.02 70.10 -66.87
N ASN A 15 11.89 69.23 -67.38
CA ASN A 15 11.54 68.35 -68.50
C ASN A 15 10.50 67.32 -68.03
N ILE A 16 9.52 67.04 -68.88
CA ILE A 16 8.42 66.14 -68.56
C ILE A 16 8.88 64.68 -68.73
N ILE A 17 8.65 63.85 -67.71
CA ILE A 17 9.00 62.42 -67.72
C ILE A 17 7.75 61.61 -68.10
N TRP A 18 7.76 61.02 -69.30
CA TRP A 18 6.65 60.24 -69.83
C TRP A 18 7.13 59.01 -70.57
N GLN A 19 6.43 57.89 -70.38
CA GLN A 19 6.79 56.57 -70.92
C GLN A 19 5.62 55.86 -71.65
N GLY A 20 4.51 56.56 -71.92
CA GLY A 20 3.35 56.01 -72.64
C GLY A 20 3.26 56.44 -74.11
N SER A 21 2.23 55.95 -74.80
CA SER A 21 1.97 56.26 -76.22
C SER A 21 1.20 57.57 -76.44
N ASP A 22 0.55 58.10 -75.40
CA ASP A 22 -0.25 59.32 -75.51
C ASP A 22 0.65 60.56 -75.64
N ASN A 23 0.20 61.52 -76.43
CA ASN A 23 0.89 62.80 -76.63
C ASN A 23 -0.06 63.97 -76.40
N PRO A 24 0.44 65.12 -75.89
CA PRO A 24 -0.39 66.29 -75.68
C PRO A 24 -0.90 66.86 -77.01
N LEU A 25 -2.15 67.28 -77.01
CA LEU A 25 -2.77 68.00 -78.11
C LEU A 25 -2.64 69.50 -77.84
N VAL A 26 -2.02 70.21 -78.77
CA VAL A 26 -1.84 71.66 -78.70
C VAL A 26 -2.71 72.32 -79.77
N THR A 27 -3.58 73.21 -79.34
CA THR A 27 -4.40 74.06 -80.20
C THR A 27 -3.85 75.48 -80.13
N ILE A 28 -3.42 76.02 -81.27
CA ILE A 28 -2.90 77.39 -81.39
C ILE A 28 -3.80 78.17 -82.33
N ARG A 29 -4.38 79.26 -81.84
CA ARG A 29 -5.29 80.14 -82.60
C ARG A 29 -4.82 81.59 -82.54
N GLY A 30 -4.56 82.19 -83.70
CA GLY A 30 -4.26 83.61 -83.83
C GLY A 30 -5.48 84.47 -83.48
N ILE A 31 -5.27 85.53 -82.70
CA ILE A 31 -6.35 86.43 -82.28
C ILE A 31 -6.66 87.45 -83.39
N ASP A 32 -5.60 88.04 -83.96
CA ASP A 32 -5.69 89.07 -85.00
C ASP A 32 -5.16 88.58 -86.37
N VAL A 33 -4.89 87.28 -86.47
CA VAL A 33 -4.37 86.63 -87.68
C VAL A 33 -5.16 85.35 -87.96
N ASN A 34 -5.48 85.11 -89.24
CA ASN A 34 -6.19 83.90 -89.66
C ASN A 34 -5.25 82.68 -89.64
N TYR A 35 -4.94 82.19 -88.45
CA TYR A 35 -4.09 81.03 -88.22
C TYR A 35 -4.71 80.18 -87.12
N THR A 36 -5.01 78.92 -87.41
CA THR A 36 -5.41 77.93 -86.41
C THR A 36 -4.73 76.62 -86.75
N LYS A 37 -4.08 76.00 -85.76
CA LYS A 37 -3.41 74.71 -85.93
C LYS A 37 -3.62 73.85 -84.70
N ASN A 38 -4.06 72.61 -84.94
CA ASN A 38 -4.08 71.55 -83.95
C ASN A 38 -2.90 70.63 -84.23
N VAL A 39 -2.04 70.45 -83.23
CA VAL A 39 -0.81 69.66 -83.35
C VAL A 39 -0.77 68.67 -82.21
N VAL A 40 -0.68 67.39 -82.55
CA VAL A 40 -0.29 66.35 -81.60
C VAL A 40 1.23 66.39 -81.51
N CYS A 41 1.76 66.66 -80.33
CA CYS A 41 3.20 66.77 -80.14
C CYS A 41 3.86 65.38 -80.19
N VAL A 42 5.17 65.32 -80.37
CA VAL A 42 5.93 64.08 -80.20
C VAL A 42 6.64 64.20 -78.85
N GLY A 43 6.18 63.43 -77.86
CA GLY A 43 6.45 63.72 -76.46
C GLY A 43 5.91 65.11 -76.09
N PHE A 44 6.69 65.89 -75.36
CA PHE A 44 6.30 67.23 -74.90
C PHE A 44 6.91 68.36 -75.75
N SER A 45 7.13 68.06 -77.03
CA SER A 45 7.68 69.00 -78.01
C SER A 45 6.94 68.90 -79.35
N CYS A 46 6.58 70.05 -79.92
CA CYS A 46 5.88 70.13 -81.19
C CYS A 46 6.44 71.27 -82.03
N LYS A 47 6.69 70.99 -83.30
CA LYS A 47 7.09 72.00 -84.27
C LYS A 47 5.84 72.69 -84.81
N ILE A 48 5.77 74.00 -84.60
CA ILE A 48 4.70 74.85 -85.12
C ILE A 48 5.25 75.56 -86.36
N GLU A 49 4.55 75.39 -87.47
CA GLU A 49 5.07 75.79 -88.79
C GLU A 49 4.29 76.96 -89.35
N TYR A 50 5.04 77.93 -89.84
CA TYR A 50 4.56 79.14 -90.50
C TYR A 50 3.62 80.09 -89.72
N PRO A 51 3.68 80.24 -88.38
CA PRO A 51 2.99 81.34 -87.71
C PRO A 51 3.43 82.72 -88.22
N LEU A 52 2.50 83.67 -88.23
CA LEU A 52 2.78 85.10 -88.38
C LEU A 52 3.12 85.71 -87.00
N PRO A 53 3.91 86.79 -86.91
CA PRO A 53 4.08 87.50 -85.65
C PRO A 53 2.73 88.01 -85.11
N GLY A 54 2.47 87.89 -83.80
CA GLY A 54 1.20 88.30 -83.20
C GLY A 54 0.82 87.58 -81.90
N ASN A 55 -0.38 87.85 -81.40
CA ASN A 55 -0.94 87.21 -80.21
C ASN A 55 -1.70 85.93 -80.57
N TYR A 56 -1.37 84.84 -79.87
CA TYR A 56 -1.96 83.52 -80.08
C TYR A 56 -2.57 82.98 -78.78
N SER A 57 -3.83 82.56 -78.84
CA SER A 57 -4.41 81.70 -77.81
C SER A 57 -3.83 80.30 -77.97
N VAL A 58 -3.16 79.81 -76.93
CA VAL A 58 -2.57 78.46 -76.89
C VAL A 58 -3.26 77.66 -75.80
N GLU A 59 -3.87 76.56 -76.22
CA GLU A 59 -4.51 75.58 -75.36
C GLU A 59 -3.79 74.25 -75.48
N ILE A 60 -3.50 73.61 -74.36
CA ILE A 60 -2.81 72.32 -74.30
C ILE A 60 -3.66 71.35 -73.50
N ILE A 61 -3.99 70.22 -74.13
CA ILE A 61 -4.74 69.12 -73.53
C ILE A 61 -3.80 67.94 -73.33
N TRP A 62 -3.76 67.42 -72.10
CA TRP A 62 -2.95 66.28 -71.69
C TRP A 62 -3.82 65.30 -70.88
N LEU A 63 -3.85 64.02 -71.25
CA LEU A 63 -4.70 62.98 -70.65
C LEU A 63 -6.19 63.39 -70.55
N GLY A 64 -6.70 64.09 -71.58
CA GLY A 64 -8.08 64.59 -71.64
C GLY A 64 -8.36 65.81 -70.76
N LEU A 65 -7.35 66.34 -70.05
CA LEU A 65 -7.49 67.54 -69.20
C LEU A 65 -6.74 68.72 -69.82
N ARG A 66 -7.33 69.91 -69.69
CA ARG A 66 -6.68 71.16 -70.12
C ARG A 66 -5.62 71.58 -69.11
N VAL A 67 -4.36 71.52 -69.51
CA VAL A 67 -3.20 71.79 -68.65
C VAL A 67 -2.57 73.16 -68.88
N PHE A 68 -2.87 73.83 -69.98
CA PHE A 68 -2.41 75.20 -70.23
C PHE A 68 -3.44 75.92 -71.12
N SER A 69 -3.69 77.19 -70.82
CA SER A 69 -4.59 78.04 -71.60
C SER A 69 -4.25 79.50 -71.36
N GLN A 70 -3.40 80.09 -72.21
CA GLN A 70 -3.01 81.50 -72.12
C GLN A 70 -2.76 82.09 -73.52
N ILE A 71 -2.66 83.42 -73.57
CA ILE A 71 -2.27 84.15 -74.78
C ILE A 71 -0.74 84.30 -74.77
N LEU A 72 -0.09 83.88 -75.86
CA LEU A 72 1.35 84.04 -76.08
C LEU A 72 1.60 85.02 -77.23
N TYR A 73 2.55 85.93 -77.04
CA TYR A 73 3.03 86.81 -78.10
C TYR A 73 4.23 86.19 -78.81
N LEU A 74 4.13 86.04 -80.13
CA LEU A 74 5.21 85.54 -80.98
C LEU A 74 5.81 86.68 -81.80
N ASN A 75 7.10 86.94 -81.64
CA ASN A 75 7.76 88.13 -82.20
C ASN A 75 8.34 87.96 -83.62
N GLY A 76 8.26 86.76 -84.21
CA GLY A 76 8.78 86.50 -85.55
C GLY A 76 10.21 85.94 -85.65
N SER A 77 10.99 85.96 -84.55
CA SER A 77 12.40 85.51 -84.53
C SER A 77 12.67 84.37 -83.54
N GLN A 78 11.70 84.02 -82.70
CA GLN A 78 11.82 82.92 -81.74
C GLN A 78 11.89 81.57 -82.47
N SER A 79 13.00 80.84 -82.28
CA SER A 79 13.12 79.44 -82.70
C SER A 79 12.52 78.46 -81.69
N THR A 80 12.37 78.88 -80.43
CA THR A 80 11.85 78.05 -79.32
C THR A 80 10.92 78.84 -78.42
N VAL A 81 9.78 78.24 -78.05
CA VAL A 81 8.82 78.79 -77.07
C VAL A 81 8.67 77.77 -75.95
N ILE A 82 8.83 78.19 -74.70
CA ILE A 82 8.68 77.33 -73.53
C ILE A 82 7.41 77.72 -72.78
N VAL A 83 6.54 76.74 -72.54
CA VAL A 83 5.32 76.91 -71.73
C VAL A 83 5.41 76.06 -70.48
N ARG A 84 4.99 76.64 -69.35
CA ARG A 84 4.85 75.92 -68.07
C ARG A 84 3.42 75.48 -67.95
N ALA A 85 3.16 74.20 -68.19
CA ALA A 85 1.84 73.62 -68.07
C ALA A 85 1.57 73.20 -66.62
N ASN A 86 0.28 73.08 -66.28
CA ASN A 86 -0.21 72.48 -65.03
C ASN A 86 -0.01 70.96 -65.06
N ILE A 87 1.26 70.55 -65.13
CA ILE A 87 1.75 69.18 -65.14
C ILE A 87 2.86 69.09 -64.09
N SER A 88 2.87 68.00 -63.33
CA SER A 88 3.92 67.66 -62.37
C SER A 88 4.50 66.29 -62.67
N ASN A 89 5.81 66.13 -62.47
CA ASN A 89 6.47 64.82 -62.50
C ASN A 89 6.27 64.17 -61.12
N VAL A 90 5.37 63.20 -61.04
CA VAL A 90 4.96 62.58 -59.78
C VAL A 90 5.49 61.14 -59.70
N MET A 91 6.15 60.80 -58.59
CA MET A 91 6.53 59.42 -58.28
C MET A 91 5.33 58.68 -57.69
N ILE A 92 4.98 57.53 -58.26
CA ILE A 92 3.89 56.70 -57.76
C ILE A 92 4.50 55.68 -56.81
N SER A 93 4.23 55.80 -55.51
CA SER A 93 4.81 54.90 -54.51
C SER A 93 3.72 54.28 -53.65
N VAL A 94 3.71 52.95 -53.63
CA VAL A 94 2.84 52.15 -52.79
C VAL A 94 3.58 51.81 -51.52
N TYR A 95 2.95 52.02 -50.36
CA TYR A 95 3.51 51.75 -49.05
C TYR A 95 2.65 50.75 -48.29
N THR A 96 3.30 49.91 -47.50
CA THR A 96 2.66 49.15 -46.43
C THR A 96 2.18 50.08 -45.31
N LEU A 97 1.37 49.56 -44.39
CA LEU A 97 0.89 50.29 -43.21
C LEU A 97 2.03 50.77 -42.30
N ASP A 98 3.12 50.02 -42.23
CA ASP A 98 4.35 50.31 -41.49
C ASP A 98 5.37 51.14 -42.29
N GLY A 99 4.99 51.62 -43.47
CA GLY A 99 5.74 52.65 -44.21
C GLY A 99 6.85 52.13 -45.11
N LYS A 100 6.96 50.82 -45.34
CA LYS A 100 7.86 50.25 -46.34
C LYS A 100 7.30 50.44 -47.73
N GLU A 101 8.13 50.91 -48.66
CA GLU A 101 7.76 51.00 -50.07
C GLU A 101 7.72 49.60 -50.71
N LEU A 102 6.60 49.26 -51.35
CA LEU A 102 6.43 48.08 -52.16
C LEU A 102 6.71 48.45 -53.62
N ARG A 103 7.84 47.98 -54.16
CA ARG A 103 8.23 48.26 -55.56
C ARG A 103 7.58 47.27 -56.52
N GLU A 104 7.51 47.65 -57.79
CA GLU A 104 7.04 46.78 -58.88
C GLU A 104 5.57 46.32 -58.78
N LEU A 105 4.79 46.87 -57.85
CA LEU A 105 3.35 46.69 -57.84
C LEU A 105 2.70 47.51 -58.95
N LYS A 106 1.81 46.87 -59.72
CA LYS A 106 1.01 47.52 -60.76
C LYS A 106 -0.07 48.39 -60.12
N VAL A 107 0.03 49.70 -60.35
CA VAL A 107 -0.96 50.71 -59.95
C VAL A 107 -1.71 51.16 -61.20
N THR A 108 -3.03 51.03 -61.16
CA THR A 108 -3.92 51.59 -62.18
C THR A 108 -4.31 53.00 -61.76
N LEU A 109 -4.03 53.99 -62.60
CA LEU A 109 -4.41 55.39 -62.40
C LEU A 109 -5.48 55.77 -63.41
N ARG A 110 -6.55 56.44 -62.97
CA ARG A 110 -7.57 57.01 -63.85
C ARG A 110 -7.51 58.53 -63.75
N VAL A 111 -7.22 59.17 -64.88
CA VAL A 111 -6.98 60.61 -64.99
C VAL A 111 -7.69 61.14 -66.23
N GLY A 112 -8.61 62.10 -66.04
CA GLY A 112 -9.44 62.61 -67.13
C GLY A 112 -10.19 61.47 -67.82
N SER A 113 -9.96 61.29 -69.13
CA SER A 113 -10.55 60.21 -69.93
C SER A 113 -9.59 59.03 -70.17
N SER A 114 -8.45 58.97 -69.46
CA SER A 114 -7.38 57.99 -69.67
C SER A 114 -7.21 57.07 -68.46
N GLU A 115 -6.90 55.80 -68.73
CA GLU A 115 -6.49 54.82 -67.72
C GLU A 115 -5.03 54.42 -67.99
N LEU A 116 -4.18 54.57 -66.97
CA LEU A 116 -2.75 54.35 -67.06
C LEU A 116 -2.36 53.22 -66.10
N SER A 117 -1.43 52.37 -66.53
CA SER A 117 -0.87 51.31 -65.70
C SER A 117 0.60 51.60 -65.47
N VAL A 118 0.99 51.80 -64.22
CA VAL A 118 2.34 52.19 -63.82
C VAL A 118 2.85 51.29 -62.69
N LEU A 119 4.15 51.04 -62.62
CA LEU A 119 4.74 50.30 -61.52
C LEU A 119 5.09 51.24 -60.36
N SER A 120 4.88 50.78 -59.14
CA SER A 120 5.34 51.49 -57.94
C SER A 120 6.86 51.75 -57.98
N GLY A 121 7.26 52.98 -57.68
CA GLY A 121 8.60 53.54 -57.81
C GLY A 121 8.83 54.31 -59.12
N GLN A 122 7.94 54.23 -60.10
CA GLN A 122 8.07 54.96 -61.37
C GLN A 122 7.58 56.41 -61.26
N ARG A 123 8.19 57.30 -62.06
CA ARG A 123 7.77 58.70 -62.20
C ARG A 123 6.97 58.89 -63.49
N LEU A 124 5.88 59.65 -63.39
CA LEU A 124 4.99 59.94 -64.50
C LEU A 124 4.54 61.40 -64.49
N ALA A 125 4.36 61.95 -65.68
CA ALA A 125 3.77 63.27 -65.89
C ALA A 125 2.25 63.25 -65.69
N LEU A 126 1.78 63.80 -64.57
CA LEU A 126 0.35 63.89 -64.27
C LEU A 126 -0.13 65.35 -64.36
N PRO A 127 -1.29 65.61 -65.00
CA PRO A 127 -1.93 66.92 -64.97
C PRO A 127 -2.38 67.28 -63.54
N HIS A 128 -2.47 68.56 -63.23
CA HIS A 128 -3.05 69.00 -61.96
C HIS A 128 -4.53 68.64 -61.88
N GLY A 129 -4.99 68.22 -60.71
CA GLY A 129 -6.35 67.78 -60.46
C GLY A 129 -6.43 66.40 -59.79
N GLN A 130 -7.63 65.82 -59.79
CA GLN A 130 -7.90 64.55 -59.14
C GLN A 130 -7.42 63.37 -59.99
N VAL A 131 -6.70 62.45 -59.34
CA VAL A 131 -6.21 61.19 -59.90
C VAL A 131 -6.76 60.07 -59.04
N ALA A 132 -7.64 59.26 -59.61
CA ALA A 132 -8.10 58.04 -58.96
C ALA A 132 -7.06 56.95 -59.14
N TYR A 133 -6.87 56.13 -58.11
CA TYR A 133 -5.93 55.01 -58.15
C TYR A 133 -6.60 53.72 -57.68
N GLU A 134 -6.11 52.60 -58.19
CA GLU A 134 -6.44 51.25 -57.79
C GLU A 134 -5.15 50.40 -57.81
N VAL A 135 -4.88 49.70 -56.72
CA VAL A 135 -3.73 48.79 -56.60
C VAL A 135 -4.14 47.52 -55.85
N TYR A 136 -3.64 46.39 -56.31
CA TYR A 136 -3.80 45.09 -55.65
C TYR A 136 -2.49 44.71 -54.98
N SER A 137 -2.55 44.00 -53.84
CA SER A 137 -1.36 43.35 -53.29
C SER A 137 -0.82 42.30 -54.25
N ALA A 138 0.47 41.96 -54.13
CA ALA A 138 1.12 40.99 -55.01
C ALA A 138 0.39 39.63 -55.06
N ARG A 139 -0.25 39.24 -53.95
CA ARG A 139 -1.03 38.00 -53.83
C ARG A 139 -2.54 38.18 -54.09
N GLY A 140 -2.98 39.38 -54.43
CA GLY A 140 -4.39 39.70 -54.71
C GLY A 140 -5.31 39.67 -53.49
N PHE A 141 -4.77 39.58 -52.27
CA PHE A 141 -5.56 39.46 -51.03
C PHE A 141 -6.24 40.75 -50.61
N THR A 142 -5.65 41.90 -50.97
CA THR A 142 -6.21 43.21 -50.63
C THR A 142 -6.12 44.15 -51.83
N LYS A 143 -6.99 45.15 -51.82
CA LYS A 143 -6.99 46.24 -52.79
C LYS A 143 -7.04 47.57 -52.06
N ALA A 144 -6.32 48.55 -52.58
CA ALA A 144 -6.45 49.94 -52.17
C ALA A 144 -6.99 50.76 -53.34
N THR A 145 -8.05 51.51 -53.08
CA THR A 145 -8.68 52.42 -54.04
C THR A 145 -8.86 53.78 -53.39
N GLY A 146 -8.61 54.85 -54.14
CA GLY A 146 -8.79 56.20 -53.63
C GLY A 146 -8.60 57.26 -54.70
N VAL A 147 -8.65 58.51 -54.27
CA VAL A 147 -8.42 59.68 -55.13
C VAL A 147 -7.36 60.54 -54.45
N SER A 148 -6.36 60.96 -55.21
CA SER A 148 -5.33 61.91 -54.78
C SER A 148 -5.42 63.18 -55.63
N ASN A 149 -5.06 64.33 -55.06
CA ASN A 149 -5.01 65.58 -55.80
C ASN A 149 -3.56 65.88 -56.18
N VAL A 150 -3.30 66.12 -57.47
CA VAL A 150 -1.99 66.50 -57.98
C VAL A 150 -1.96 68.01 -58.20
N ASP A 151 -0.93 68.66 -57.69
CA ASP A 151 -0.65 70.08 -57.89
C ASP A 151 0.84 70.29 -58.23
N CYS A 152 1.28 71.56 -58.29
CA CYS A 152 2.66 71.87 -58.64
C CYS A 152 3.70 71.40 -57.59
N ASN A 153 3.27 71.23 -56.34
CA ASN A 153 4.13 70.84 -55.23
C ASN A 153 4.14 69.32 -55.00
N THR A 154 3.23 68.59 -55.63
CA THR A 154 3.12 67.14 -55.53
C THR A 154 4.32 66.47 -56.19
N VAL A 155 5.18 65.85 -55.37
CA VAL A 155 6.35 65.09 -55.83
C VAL A 155 6.08 63.58 -55.79
N VAL A 156 5.24 63.12 -54.87
CA VAL A 156 4.92 61.70 -54.65
C VAL A 156 3.42 61.54 -54.48
N LEU A 157 2.82 60.63 -55.26
CA LEU A 157 1.48 60.12 -55.02
C LEU A 157 1.62 58.89 -54.13
N ARG A 158 1.29 59.06 -52.84
CA ARG A 158 1.39 58.01 -51.83
C ARG A 158 0.12 57.17 -51.81
N VAL A 159 0.26 55.88 -52.08
CA VAL A 159 -0.82 54.89 -51.94
C VAL A 159 -0.51 53.99 -50.75
N ASN A 160 -1.37 53.98 -49.73
CA ASN A 160 -1.20 53.07 -48.59
C ASN A 160 -2.05 51.82 -48.82
N LEU A 161 -1.39 50.66 -48.90
CA LEU A 161 -2.04 49.37 -49.03
C LEU A 161 -2.32 48.79 -47.63
N GLY A 162 -3.48 48.15 -47.45
CA GLY A 162 -3.92 47.54 -46.19
C GLY A 162 -3.16 46.25 -45.85
N VAL A 163 -1.83 46.27 -45.92
CA VAL A 163 -0.91 45.18 -45.59
C VAL A 163 0.21 45.70 -44.70
N PHE A 164 0.66 44.87 -43.77
CA PHE A 164 1.91 45.09 -43.03
C PHE A 164 3.09 44.50 -43.80
N ASP A 165 4.30 45.07 -43.71
CA ASP A 165 5.50 44.39 -44.20
C ASP A 165 5.66 43.04 -43.50
N ARG A 166 5.47 43.05 -42.18
CA ARG A 166 5.53 41.85 -41.33
C ARG A 166 4.45 41.88 -40.26
N LEU A 167 3.69 40.80 -40.18
CA LEU A 167 2.80 40.50 -39.05
C LEU A 167 3.45 39.43 -38.20
N LEU A 168 3.67 39.72 -36.92
CA LEU A 168 4.20 38.78 -35.94
C LEU A 168 3.05 38.15 -35.15
N LEU A 169 2.96 36.82 -35.18
CA LEU A 169 2.08 36.07 -34.30
C LEU A 169 2.94 35.31 -33.27
N THR A 170 2.70 35.57 -32.00
CA THR A 170 3.37 34.89 -30.88
C THR A 170 2.40 33.95 -30.18
N PHE A 171 2.73 32.68 -30.13
CA PHE A 171 1.98 31.64 -29.44
C PHE A 171 2.46 31.49 -28.00
N ARG A 172 1.54 31.67 -27.06
CA ARG A 172 1.79 31.48 -25.63
C ARG A 172 0.88 30.41 -25.07
N LEU A 173 1.39 29.70 -24.07
CA LEU A 173 0.62 28.82 -23.22
C LEU A 173 -0.25 29.65 -22.26
N LEU A 174 -1.20 29.00 -21.61
CA LEU A 174 -2.16 29.65 -20.70
C LEU A 174 -1.48 30.27 -19.48
N ASP A 175 -0.33 29.74 -19.07
CA ASP A 175 0.52 30.28 -18.00
C ASP A 175 1.47 31.40 -18.46
N GLY A 176 1.33 31.84 -19.71
CA GLY A 176 2.08 32.95 -20.31
C GLY A 176 3.46 32.56 -20.84
N LEU A 177 3.88 31.30 -20.69
CA LEU A 177 5.15 30.80 -21.24
C LEU A 177 5.06 30.61 -22.77
N PRO A 178 6.20 30.66 -23.48
CA PRO A 178 6.22 30.39 -24.91
C PRO A 178 5.73 28.98 -25.23
N ALA A 179 4.99 28.81 -26.33
CA ALA A 179 4.47 27.50 -26.76
C ALA A 179 5.56 26.55 -27.32
N VAL A 180 6.82 26.98 -27.37
CA VAL A 180 7.93 26.18 -27.90
C VAL A 180 8.12 24.87 -27.12
N GLY A 181 8.39 23.79 -27.84
CA GLY A 181 8.50 22.42 -27.31
C GLY A 181 7.16 21.67 -27.21
N LEU A 182 6.03 22.33 -27.48
CA LEU A 182 4.74 21.66 -27.64
C LEU A 182 4.78 20.75 -28.88
N ASN A 183 4.42 19.49 -28.70
CA ASN A 183 4.24 18.56 -29.82
C ASN A 183 2.98 18.89 -30.65
N GLY A 184 3.05 19.94 -31.46
CA GLY A 184 1.95 20.43 -32.28
C GLY A 184 2.37 21.41 -33.38
N SER A 185 1.44 21.75 -34.25
CA SER A 185 1.62 22.80 -35.26
C SER A 185 0.43 23.76 -35.25
N ALA A 186 0.65 25.00 -35.69
CA ALA A 186 -0.42 25.96 -35.93
C ALA A 186 -0.46 26.32 -37.41
N LYS A 187 -1.62 26.14 -38.04
CA LYS A 187 -1.89 26.54 -39.42
C LYS A 187 -2.70 27.82 -39.43
N ILE A 188 -2.25 28.78 -40.22
CA ILE A 188 -2.81 30.13 -40.26
C ILE A 188 -3.44 30.35 -41.64
N PHE A 189 -4.74 30.59 -41.61
CA PHE A 189 -5.54 30.85 -42.78
C PHE A 189 -5.99 32.29 -42.79
N TYR A 190 -5.92 32.95 -43.94
CA TYR A 190 -6.57 34.24 -44.16
C TYR A 190 -7.90 34.02 -44.85
N ARG A 191 -8.93 34.66 -44.30
CA ARG A 191 -10.27 34.64 -44.87
C ARG A 191 -10.46 35.88 -45.74
N GLY A 192 -10.17 35.72 -47.03
CA GLY A 192 -10.52 36.72 -48.05
C GLY A 192 -12.02 36.75 -48.33
N ALA A 193 -12.45 37.64 -49.23
CA ALA A 193 -13.86 37.82 -49.58
C ALA A 193 -14.52 36.52 -50.13
N ASP A 194 -13.80 35.75 -50.95
CA ASP A 194 -14.37 34.61 -51.69
C ASP A 194 -13.73 33.25 -51.35
N LYS A 195 -12.58 33.24 -50.66
CA LYS A 195 -11.84 32.01 -50.35
C LYS A 195 -10.98 32.15 -49.11
N GLU A 196 -10.84 31.04 -48.39
CA GLU A 196 -9.87 30.88 -47.32
C GLU A 196 -8.57 30.27 -47.87
N VAL A 197 -7.44 30.89 -47.55
CA VAL A 197 -6.12 30.49 -48.05
C VAL A 197 -5.17 30.28 -46.89
N GLU A 198 -4.50 29.13 -46.87
CA GLU A 198 -3.41 28.86 -45.93
C GLU A 198 -2.21 29.76 -46.29
N ILE A 199 -1.80 30.63 -45.36
CA ILE A 199 -0.67 31.54 -45.58
C ILE A 199 0.62 30.96 -44.99
N LYS A 200 0.52 30.25 -43.86
CA LYS A 200 1.68 29.78 -43.12
C LYS A 200 1.34 28.64 -42.17
N GLU A 201 2.29 27.74 -41.97
CA GLU A 201 2.30 26.75 -40.89
C GLU A 201 3.54 26.98 -40.01
N VAL A 202 3.37 26.81 -38.70
CA VAL A 202 4.46 26.87 -37.71
C VAL A 202 4.49 25.58 -36.89
N ASP A 203 5.68 24.99 -36.74
CA ASP A 203 5.92 23.86 -35.85
C ASP A 203 6.21 24.37 -34.43
N LEU A 204 5.27 24.16 -33.52
CA LEU A 204 5.33 24.61 -32.13
C LEU A 204 6.36 23.81 -31.31
N ARG A 205 6.94 22.74 -31.85
CA ARG A 205 8.11 22.08 -31.23
C ARG A 205 9.35 22.95 -31.31
N SER A 206 9.47 23.75 -32.37
CA SER A 206 10.70 24.48 -32.72
C SER A 206 10.59 25.99 -32.53
N SER A 207 9.40 26.56 -32.65
CA SER A 207 9.18 28.01 -32.52
C SER A 207 7.83 28.33 -31.90
N SER A 208 7.79 29.36 -31.06
CA SER A 208 6.55 29.97 -30.57
C SER A 208 6.13 31.19 -31.39
N GLU A 209 6.87 31.54 -32.44
CA GLU A 209 6.68 32.77 -33.19
C GLU A 209 6.66 32.50 -34.69
N VAL A 210 5.87 33.28 -35.41
CA VAL A 210 5.81 33.23 -36.86
C VAL A 210 5.62 34.62 -37.44
N GLU A 211 6.47 34.94 -38.41
CA GLU A 211 6.37 36.15 -39.21
C GLU A 211 5.67 35.85 -40.54
N ILE A 212 4.65 36.66 -40.84
CA ILE A 212 3.93 36.63 -42.11
C ILE A 212 4.30 37.89 -42.87
N ALA A 213 5.03 37.72 -43.97
CA ALA A 213 5.39 38.82 -44.86
C ALA A 213 4.17 39.29 -45.68
N GLU A 214 4.06 40.60 -45.89
CA GLU A 214 2.99 41.24 -46.68
C GLU A 214 1.57 40.83 -46.23
N ALA A 215 1.38 40.74 -44.90
CA ALA A 215 0.14 40.25 -44.31
C ALA A 215 -1.01 41.27 -44.44
N PRO A 216 -2.14 40.93 -45.08
CA PRO A 216 -3.30 41.83 -45.20
C PRO A 216 -4.03 42.02 -43.87
N THR A 217 -4.68 43.18 -43.69
CA THR A 217 -5.68 43.35 -42.63
C THR A 217 -6.93 42.51 -42.93
N GLY A 218 -7.65 42.12 -41.87
CA GLY A 218 -8.85 41.29 -41.97
C GLY A 218 -8.85 40.10 -41.01
N LYS A 219 -9.72 39.12 -41.30
CA LYS A 219 -9.95 37.97 -40.41
C LYS A 219 -9.04 36.80 -40.77
N TYR A 220 -8.39 36.26 -39.75
CA TYR A 220 -7.55 35.08 -39.80
C TYR A 220 -8.18 33.97 -38.96
N ARG A 221 -8.08 32.74 -39.45
CA ARG A 221 -8.42 31.53 -38.70
C ARG A 221 -7.13 30.78 -38.41
N ILE A 222 -6.92 30.45 -37.14
CA ILE A 222 -5.73 29.78 -36.65
C ILE A 222 -6.18 28.44 -36.10
N THR A 223 -5.76 27.35 -36.73
CA THR A 223 -6.04 26.00 -36.27
C THR A 223 -4.81 25.41 -35.64
N VAL A 224 -4.92 25.00 -34.38
CA VAL A 224 -3.83 24.42 -33.61
C VAL A 224 -4.04 22.91 -33.55
N LEU A 225 -3.05 22.18 -34.05
CA LEU A 225 -3.01 20.73 -34.06
C LEU A 225 -2.03 20.26 -32.99
N VAL A 226 -2.44 19.35 -32.12
CA VAL A 226 -1.55 18.73 -31.11
C VAL A 226 -1.59 17.23 -31.31
N ALA A 227 -0.41 16.61 -31.41
CA ALA A 227 -0.27 15.19 -31.76
C ALA A 227 -1.08 14.76 -33.02
N GLY A 228 -1.25 15.66 -33.99
CA GLY A 228 -1.99 15.43 -35.23
C GLY A 228 -3.51 15.58 -35.14
N LYS A 229 -4.08 15.89 -33.97
CA LYS A 229 -5.50 16.15 -33.78
C LYS A 229 -5.79 17.64 -33.67
N LEU A 230 -6.95 18.09 -34.16
CA LEU A 230 -7.43 19.44 -33.92
C LEU A 230 -7.66 19.65 -32.42
N PHE A 231 -6.88 20.56 -31.83
CA PHE A 231 -6.99 20.91 -30.42
C PHE A 231 -7.84 22.17 -30.24
N GLU A 232 -7.51 23.24 -30.96
CA GLU A 232 -8.17 24.54 -30.79
C GLU A 232 -8.25 25.28 -32.11
N GLU A 233 -9.33 26.04 -32.30
CA GLU A 233 -9.48 26.98 -33.41
C GLU A 233 -9.73 28.37 -32.85
N LYS A 234 -9.00 29.37 -33.36
CA LYS A 234 -9.15 30.77 -32.97
C LYS A 234 -9.33 31.65 -34.18
N THR A 235 -10.15 32.68 -34.03
CA THR A 235 -10.29 33.75 -35.00
C THR A 235 -9.56 34.99 -34.52
N LEU A 236 -8.72 35.56 -35.37
CA LEU A 236 -7.98 36.79 -35.12
C LEU A 236 -8.41 37.86 -36.13
N GLU A 237 -8.74 39.06 -35.67
CA GLU A 237 -8.99 40.21 -36.54
C GLU A 237 -7.78 41.15 -36.53
N VAL A 238 -7.06 41.17 -37.64
CA VAL A 238 -5.90 42.03 -37.86
C VAL A 238 -6.39 43.39 -38.35
N THR A 239 -6.15 44.43 -37.56
CA THR A 239 -6.54 45.81 -37.85
C THR A 239 -5.32 46.65 -38.18
N VAL A 240 -5.52 47.90 -38.62
CA VAL A 240 -4.42 48.82 -38.94
C VAL A 240 -3.59 49.26 -37.72
N ASN A 241 -4.04 48.95 -36.49
CA ASN A 241 -3.45 49.47 -35.25
C ASN A 241 -2.30 48.62 -34.70
N SER A 242 -2.20 47.35 -35.08
CA SER A 242 -1.17 46.44 -34.55
C SER A 242 -0.65 45.49 -35.61
N SER A 243 0.67 45.36 -35.69
CA SER A 243 1.39 44.36 -36.49
C SER A 243 1.86 43.15 -35.65
N SER A 244 1.47 43.08 -34.38
CA SER A 244 1.84 42.00 -33.46
C SER A 244 0.65 41.53 -32.64
N TYR A 245 0.46 40.22 -32.57
CA TYR A 245 -0.63 39.59 -31.83
C TYR A 245 -0.16 38.38 -31.05
N THR A 246 -0.68 38.24 -29.82
CA THR A 246 -0.44 37.07 -28.98
C THR A 246 -1.62 36.12 -29.03
N ILE A 247 -1.34 34.84 -29.29
CA ILE A 247 -2.31 33.75 -29.35
C ILE A 247 -2.10 32.86 -28.12
N THR A 248 -3.02 32.94 -27.16
CA THR A 248 -2.96 32.14 -25.92
C THR A 248 -3.67 30.81 -26.10
N LEU A 249 -2.94 29.71 -26.02
CA LEU A 249 -3.45 28.33 -26.14
C LEU A 249 -4.01 27.84 -24.81
N GLY A 250 -5.08 27.03 -24.86
CA GLY A 250 -5.67 26.37 -23.68
C GLY A 250 -4.82 25.25 -23.07
N ILE A 251 -3.50 25.41 -22.98
CA ILE A 251 -2.53 24.43 -22.49
C ILE A 251 -1.63 25.11 -21.45
N VAL A 252 -1.38 24.46 -20.32
CA VAL A 252 -0.39 24.91 -19.32
C VAL A 252 0.93 24.14 -19.51
N SER A 253 2.07 24.77 -19.26
CA SER A 253 3.39 24.16 -19.51
C SER A 253 3.64 22.91 -18.67
N SER A 254 3.21 22.94 -17.40
CA SER A 254 3.38 21.84 -16.46
C SER A 254 2.31 21.90 -15.37
N THR A 255 1.85 20.76 -14.91
CA THR A 255 0.98 20.64 -13.73
C THR A 255 1.43 19.46 -12.89
N ALA A 256 1.57 19.70 -11.58
CA ALA A 256 1.83 18.65 -10.62
C ALA A 256 0.51 18.06 -10.10
N VAL A 257 0.34 16.75 -10.25
CA VAL A 257 -0.79 16.00 -9.72
C VAL A 257 -0.35 15.22 -8.49
N ARG A 258 -0.99 15.52 -7.36
CA ARG A 258 -0.84 14.81 -6.08
C ARG A 258 -2.04 13.92 -5.87
N ILE A 259 -1.80 12.65 -5.61
CA ILE A 259 -2.86 11.67 -5.40
C ILE A 259 -3.01 11.48 -3.90
N LEU A 260 -4.23 11.66 -3.40
CA LEU A 260 -4.52 11.61 -1.98
C LEU A 260 -5.24 10.31 -1.63
N ASP A 261 -4.90 9.76 -0.47
CA ASP A 261 -5.63 8.66 0.15
C ASP A 261 -6.96 9.13 0.74
N VAL A 262 -7.76 8.20 1.26
CA VAL A 262 -9.06 8.47 1.88
C VAL A 262 -8.98 9.40 3.10
N ARG A 263 -7.79 9.60 3.69
CA ARG A 263 -7.52 10.49 4.82
C ARG A 263 -6.95 11.84 4.38
N GLY A 264 -6.78 12.07 3.07
CA GLY A 264 -6.21 13.29 2.52
C GLY A 264 -4.67 13.33 2.51
N ASN A 265 -3.98 12.22 2.80
CA ASN A 265 -2.52 12.17 2.75
C ASN A 265 -2.05 11.84 1.35
N ILE A 266 -0.90 12.39 0.96
CA ILE A 266 -0.26 12.07 -0.34
C ILE A 266 0.15 10.59 -0.35
N ILE A 267 -0.27 9.87 -1.36
CA ILE A 267 0.11 8.48 -1.60
C ILE A 267 1.56 8.44 -2.11
N GLN A 268 2.43 7.81 -1.33
CA GLN A 268 3.83 7.56 -1.68
C GLN A 268 4.12 6.06 -1.54
N ASP A 269 4.15 5.34 -2.66
CA ASP A 269 4.38 3.90 -2.68
C ASP A 269 4.96 3.46 -4.03
N GLU A 270 6.16 2.86 -4.00
CA GLU A 270 6.88 2.41 -5.21
C GLU A 270 6.20 1.23 -5.92
N ARG A 271 5.26 0.57 -5.23
CA ARG A 271 4.47 -0.55 -5.76
C ARG A 271 3.27 -0.06 -6.56
N LEU A 272 3.05 1.25 -6.67
CA LEU A 272 1.91 1.83 -7.38
C LEU A 272 2.37 2.56 -8.65
N GLU A 273 1.73 2.23 -9.76
CA GLU A 273 1.84 2.95 -11.02
C GLU A 273 0.54 3.71 -11.29
N VAL A 274 0.67 4.92 -11.80
CA VAL A 274 -0.44 5.74 -12.27
C VAL A 274 -0.38 5.87 -13.76
N ILE A 275 -1.54 5.69 -14.38
CA ILE A 275 -1.75 5.92 -15.81
C ILE A 275 -2.76 7.05 -15.94
N VAL A 276 -2.34 8.16 -16.52
CA VAL A 276 -3.20 9.31 -16.81
C VAL A 276 -3.42 9.40 -18.31
N VAL A 277 -4.69 9.48 -18.70
CA VAL A 277 -5.11 9.80 -20.07
C VAL A 277 -5.66 11.21 -20.08
N ASP A 278 -5.11 12.06 -20.93
CA ASP A 278 -5.52 13.46 -21.06
C ASP A 278 -6.64 13.65 -22.10
N PRO A 279 -7.24 14.85 -22.21
CA PRO A 279 -8.27 15.17 -23.22
C PRO A 279 -7.87 14.94 -24.69
N LEU A 280 -6.59 14.73 -24.97
CA LEU A 280 -6.04 14.50 -26.32
C LEU A 280 -5.74 13.02 -26.58
N ASP A 281 -6.09 12.15 -25.64
CA ASP A 281 -5.77 10.72 -25.57
C ASP A 281 -4.26 10.42 -25.44
N ARG A 282 -3.47 11.36 -24.91
CA ARG A 282 -2.07 11.10 -24.56
C ARG A 282 -2.00 10.36 -23.24
N ILE A 283 -1.13 9.36 -23.18
CA ILE A 283 -0.95 8.50 -22.02
C ILE A 283 0.33 8.90 -21.28
N PHE A 284 0.18 9.24 -20.00
CA PHE A 284 1.27 9.49 -19.07
C PHE A 284 1.33 8.34 -18.07
N LYS A 285 2.53 7.81 -17.85
CA LYS A 285 2.78 6.76 -16.86
C LYS A 285 3.84 7.22 -15.87
N ALA A 286 3.60 7.02 -14.58
CA ALA A 286 4.59 7.28 -13.55
C ALA A 286 4.42 6.34 -12.35
N ASN A 287 5.52 6.10 -11.65
CA ASN A 287 5.50 5.44 -10.35
C ASN A 287 5.26 6.49 -9.25
N LEU A 288 4.53 6.13 -8.19
CA LEU A 288 4.20 6.99 -7.05
C LEU A 288 5.28 7.03 -5.94
N SER A 289 6.52 6.66 -6.23
CA SER A 289 7.63 6.76 -5.25
C SER A 289 7.79 8.16 -4.62
N LYS A 290 7.52 9.23 -5.39
CA LYS A 290 7.60 10.63 -4.92
C LYS A 290 6.23 11.26 -4.59
N GLY A 291 5.14 10.51 -4.79
CA GLY A 291 3.77 10.98 -4.60
C GLY A 291 3.35 12.17 -5.48
N LEU A 292 4.08 12.40 -6.59
CA LEU A 292 3.83 13.51 -7.49
C LEU A 292 4.03 13.06 -8.93
N LEU A 293 3.01 13.30 -9.75
CA LEU A 293 3.02 13.11 -11.19
C LEU A 293 3.09 14.47 -11.87
N ALA A 294 4.10 14.69 -12.70
CA ALA A 294 4.19 15.91 -13.51
C ALA A 294 3.59 15.66 -14.90
N LEU A 295 2.59 16.46 -15.27
CA LEU A 295 1.99 16.47 -16.60
C LEU A 295 2.56 17.64 -17.38
N SER A 296 3.36 17.35 -18.42
CA SER A 296 3.93 18.37 -19.31
C SER A 296 2.95 18.75 -20.42
N TYR A 297 2.86 20.05 -20.74
CA TYR A 297 1.96 20.60 -21.75
C TYR A 297 0.51 20.10 -21.57
N ALA A 298 -0.04 20.30 -20.38
CA ALA A 298 -1.35 19.78 -19.99
C ALA A 298 -2.49 20.65 -20.58
N PRO A 299 -3.32 20.14 -21.50
CA PRO A 299 -4.50 20.87 -21.98
C PRO A 299 -5.56 21.04 -20.88
N LEU A 300 -6.37 22.08 -20.98
CA LEU A 300 -7.58 22.19 -20.15
C LEU A 300 -8.57 21.07 -20.49
N GLY A 301 -9.27 20.58 -19.47
CA GLY A 301 -10.29 19.53 -19.63
C GLY A 301 -10.19 18.42 -18.59
N SER A 302 -10.94 17.34 -18.85
CA SER A 302 -11.03 16.18 -17.95
C SER A 302 -10.01 15.10 -18.29
N TYR A 303 -9.37 14.58 -17.27
CA TYR A 303 -8.34 13.55 -17.32
C TYR A 303 -8.86 12.30 -16.62
N ALA A 304 -8.55 11.13 -17.19
CA ALA A 304 -8.79 9.85 -16.55
C ALA A 304 -7.51 9.36 -15.88
N LEU A 305 -7.58 9.05 -14.59
CA LEU A 305 -6.51 8.50 -13.78
C LEU A 305 -6.83 7.04 -13.45
N SER A 306 -5.95 6.12 -13.76
CA SER A 306 -6.02 4.72 -13.30
C SER A 306 -4.83 4.42 -12.41
N ILE A 307 -5.07 3.75 -11.28
CA ILE A 307 -4.02 3.37 -10.33
C ILE A 307 -3.88 1.86 -10.34
N TYR A 308 -2.66 1.38 -10.54
CA TYR A 308 -2.31 -0.03 -10.59
C TYR A 308 -1.33 -0.38 -9.49
N ASN A 309 -1.50 -1.55 -8.87
CA ASN A 309 -0.48 -2.14 -8.04
C ASN A 309 0.43 -3.02 -8.92
N THR A 310 1.67 -2.59 -9.12
CA THR A 310 2.65 -3.25 -9.99
C THR A 310 3.12 -4.59 -9.44
N ARG A 311 3.07 -4.80 -8.12
CA ARG A 311 3.44 -6.07 -7.49
C ARG A 311 2.44 -7.18 -7.79
N TRP A 312 1.15 -6.84 -7.87
CA TRP A 312 0.08 -7.82 -8.07
C TRP A 312 -0.55 -7.77 -9.47
N GLY A 313 -0.20 -6.78 -10.28
CA GLY A 313 -0.74 -6.61 -11.64
C GLY A 313 -2.24 -6.25 -11.67
N ILE A 314 -2.75 -5.61 -10.62
CA ILE A 314 -4.17 -5.28 -10.49
C ILE A 314 -4.44 -3.79 -10.56
N GLN A 315 -5.57 -3.42 -11.16
CA GLN A 315 -6.09 -2.08 -11.09
C GLN A 315 -6.84 -1.88 -9.77
N LEU A 316 -6.44 -0.86 -9.00
CA LEU A 316 -7.07 -0.53 -7.73
C LEU A 316 -8.27 0.42 -7.92
N GLY A 317 -8.25 1.27 -8.95
CA GLY A 317 -9.35 2.17 -9.23
C GLY A 317 -9.14 3.06 -10.45
N THR A 318 -10.24 3.71 -10.84
CA THR A 318 -10.26 4.76 -11.88
C THR A 318 -10.90 6.01 -11.29
N TYR A 319 -10.28 7.16 -11.55
CA TYR A 319 -10.71 8.46 -11.05
C TYR A 319 -10.70 9.45 -12.21
N VAL A 320 -11.43 10.55 -12.06
CA VAL A 320 -11.46 11.64 -13.03
C VAL A 320 -11.12 12.94 -12.31
N PHE A 321 -10.26 13.75 -12.92
CA PHE A 321 -9.95 15.08 -12.44
C PHE A 321 -9.95 16.08 -13.60
N THR A 322 -10.12 17.37 -13.30
CA THR A 322 -10.23 18.41 -14.32
C THR A 322 -9.17 19.49 -14.09
N VAL A 323 -8.47 19.87 -15.16
CA VAL A 323 -7.64 21.08 -15.19
C VAL A 323 -8.50 22.19 -15.79
N ALA A 324 -8.90 23.14 -14.94
CA ALA A 324 -9.92 24.14 -15.30
C ALA A 324 -9.36 25.54 -15.62
N SER A 325 -8.22 25.92 -15.06
CA SER A 325 -7.66 27.25 -15.24
C SER A 325 -6.14 27.26 -15.15
N ALA A 326 -5.55 28.41 -15.49
CA ALA A 326 -4.16 28.69 -15.15
C ALA A 326 -3.96 28.58 -13.63
N GLU A 327 -4.67 29.34 -12.78
CA GLU A 327 -4.38 29.36 -11.33
C GLU A 327 -4.38 27.99 -10.61
N THR A 328 -5.02 26.96 -11.17
CA THR A 328 -5.01 25.57 -10.67
C THR A 328 -3.71 24.79 -10.94
N PHE A 329 -2.71 25.34 -11.67
CA PHE A 329 -1.51 24.59 -12.12
C PHE A 329 -0.46 24.25 -11.06
N LYS A 330 -0.46 24.91 -9.88
CA LYS A 330 0.66 24.74 -8.91
C LYS A 330 0.67 23.36 -8.25
N SER A 331 -0.51 22.81 -7.99
CA SER A 331 -0.69 21.46 -7.43
C SER A 331 -2.15 21.09 -7.51
N LEU A 332 -2.48 20.08 -8.30
CA LEU A 332 -3.82 19.49 -8.34
C LEU A 332 -3.86 18.31 -7.38
N GLU A 333 -4.86 18.30 -6.50
CA GLU A 333 -5.10 17.20 -5.57
C GLU A 333 -6.22 16.32 -6.08
N VAL A 334 -5.94 15.02 -6.24
CA VAL A 334 -6.91 14.03 -6.72
C VAL A 334 -7.23 13.09 -5.55
N PRO A 335 -8.39 13.27 -4.89
CA PRO A 335 -8.80 12.38 -3.83
C PRO A 335 -9.17 11.02 -4.40
N THR A 336 -8.73 9.96 -3.72
CA THR A 336 -9.05 8.57 -4.07
C THR A 336 -9.77 7.88 -2.93
N ASN A 337 -10.39 6.74 -3.21
CA ASN A 337 -10.91 5.85 -2.19
C ASN A 337 -9.86 4.85 -1.70
N LEU A 338 -8.57 5.05 -1.96
CA LEU A 338 -7.52 4.15 -1.51
C LEU A 338 -7.21 4.40 -0.03
N ALA A 339 -7.07 3.32 0.74
CA ALA A 339 -6.70 3.36 2.14
C ALA A 339 -5.43 2.55 2.36
N LYS A 340 -4.47 3.12 3.11
CA LYS A 340 -3.30 2.37 3.57
C LYS A 340 -3.76 1.35 4.60
N SER A 341 -3.77 0.08 4.20
CA SER A 341 -4.30 -1.02 5.01
C SER A 341 -3.20 -1.59 5.89
N LEU A 342 -3.52 -1.79 7.17
CA LEU A 342 -2.66 -2.42 8.17
C LEU A 342 -3.46 -3.50 8.88
N ILE A 343 -2.99 -4.75 8.83
CA ILE A 343 -3.66 -5.87 9.48
C ILE A 343 -2.71 -6.45 10.52
N ARG A 344 -3.16 -6.53 11.77
CA ARG A 344 -2.42 -7.16 12.86
C ARG A 344 -3.08 -8.48 13.21
N VAL A 345 -2.33 -9.57 13.05
CA VAL A 345 -2.75 -10.92 13.43
C VAL A 345 -2.11 -11.28 14.76
N ARG A 346 -2.91 -11.66 15.75
CA ARG A 346 -2.43 -12.05 17.08
C ARG A 346 -3.25 -13.20 17.66
N PRO A 347 -2.73 -13.98 18.62
CA PRO A 347 -3.55 -14.96 19.34
C PRO A 347 -4.56 -14.27 20.26
N SER A 348 -5.71 -14.91 20.47
CA SER A 348 -6.76 -14.42 21.40
C SER A 348 -6.39 -14.63 22.87
N GLY A 349 -5.77 -15.76 23.22
CA GLY A 349 -5.47 -16.10 24.62
C GLY A 349 -4.08 -16.71 24.88
N SER A 350 -3.37 -17.15 23.84
CA SER A 350 -1.96 -17.52 23.90
C SER A 350 -1.08 -16.28 23.93
N GLN A 351 0.15 -16.40 24.43
CA GLN A 351 1.13 -15.30 24.40
C GLN A 351 1.70 -15.05 23.00
N THR A 352 1.80 -16.11 22.19
CA THR A 352 2.44 -16.08 20.87
C THR A 352 1.62 -16.83 19.84
N LEU A 353 1.80 -16.51 18.57
CA LEU A 353 1.49 -17.39 17.46
C LEU A 353 2.57 -18.49 17.38
N PRO A 354 2.20 -19.74 17.10
CA PRO A 354 3.15 -20.85 17.01
C PRO A 354 4.13 -20.67 15.83
N SER A 355 5.33 -21.22 15.97
CA SER A 355 6.22 -21.44 14.83
C SER A 355 5.56 -22.38 13.81
N ASP A 356 5.99 -22.31 12.55
CA ASP A 356 5.39 -23.02 11.41
C ASP A 356 3.95 -22.64 11.05
N SER A 357 3.38 -21.60 11.69
CA SER A 357 2.12 -21.02 11.26
C SER A 357 2.26 -20.44 9.86
N HIS A 358 1.25 -20.65 9.02
CA HIS A 358 1.17 -20.09 7.68
C HIS A 358 0.01 -19.09 7.61
N ILE A 359 0.33 -17.87 7.23
CA ILE A 359 -0.63 -16.76 7.09
C ILE A 359 -0.71 -16.40 5.62
N LEU A 360 -1.92 -16.41 5.08
CA LEU A 360 -2.22 -16.11 3.70
C LEU A 360 -3.27 -15.01 3.63
N LEU A 361 -3.03 -13.97 2.84
CA LEU A 361 -4.01 -12.90 2.60
C LEU A 361 -4.29 -12.83 1.10
N LYS A 362 -5.57 -12.86 0.73
CA LYS A 362 -6.03 -12.74 -0.65
C LYS A 362 -6.92 -11.51 -0.88
N TYR A 363 -6.83 -10.95 -2.08
CA TYR A 363 -7.71 -9.93 -2.61
C TYR A 363 -8.10 -10.29 -4.05
N ILE A 364 -9.41 -10.41 -4.34
CA ILE A 364 -9.93 -10.83 -5.67
C ILE A 364 -9.19 -12.09 -6.17
N ASP A 365 -9.16 -13.13 -5.32
CA ASP A 365 -8.45 -14.41 -5.52
C ASP A 365 -6.93 -14.37 -5.68
N ILE A 366 -6.30 -13.19 -5.72
CA ILE A 366 -4.86 -13.03 -5.81
C ILE A 366 -4.24 -13.03 -4.41
N VAL A 367 -3.19 -13.82 -4.22
CA VAL A 367 -2.40 -13.83 -2.98
C VAL A 367 -1.58 -12.55 -2.92
N ILE A 368 -1.96 -11.63 -2.03
CA ILE A 368 -1.29 -10.35 -1.85
C ILE A 368 -0.24 -10.38 -0.73
N PHE A 369 -0.36 -11.35 0.18
CA PHE A 369 0.62 -11.61 1.22
C PHE A 369 0.63 -13.10 1.61
N THR A 370 1.82 -13.62 1.89
CA THR A 370 2.04 -14.97 2.40
C THR A 370 3.29 -14.96 3.29
N GLU A 371 3.18 -15.52 4.48
CA GLU A 371 4.30 -15.70 5.40
C GLU A 371 4.17 -17.04 6.11
N ARG A 372 5.29 -17.75 6.26
CA ARG A 372 5.42 -18.89 7.15
C ARG A 372 6.35 -18.50 8.29
N LEU A 373 5.87 -18.61 9.52
CA LEU A 373 6.63 -18.22 10.71
C LEU A 373 7.74 -19.23 10.99
N SER A 374 8.98 -18.77 11.08
CA SER A 374 10.13 -19.60 11.48
C SER A 374 10.25 -19.78 12.99
N GLU A 375 9.66 -18.86 13.76
CA GLU A 375 9.72 -18.80 15.22
C GLU A 375 8.38 -18.33 15.80
N GLU A 376 8.19 -18.50 17.11
CA GLU A 376 7.03 -17.95 17.81
C GLU A 376 7.05 -16.42 17.77
N LYS A 377 5.93 -15.78 17.41
CA LYS A 377 5.80 -14.31 17.38
C LYS A 377 4.59 -13.86 18.18
N ASN A 378 4.69 -12.74 18.90
CA ASN A 378 3.54 -12.18 19.63
C ASN A 378 2.42 -11.75 18.66
N ASP A 379 2.79 -11.10 17.57
CA ASP A 379 1.92 -10.64 16.51
C ASP A 379 2.62 -10.67 15.14
N VAL A 380 1.82 -10.65 14.09
CA VAL A 380 2.29 -10.47 12.70
C VAL A 380 1.58 -9.26 12.12
N ILE A 381 2.38 -8.28 11.71
CA ILE A 381 1.89 -7.06 11.07
C ILE A 381 1.99 -7.25 9.55
N ILE A 382 0.85 -7.15 8.88
CA ILE A 382 0.72 -7.30 7.43
C ILE A 382 0.43 -5.93 6.82
N GLU A 383 1.33 -5.49 5.95
CA GLU A 383 1.25 -4.20 5.24
C GLU A 383 1.05 -4.42 3.74
N PRO A 384 -0.18 -4.77 3.29
CA PRO A 384 -0.45 -4.92 1.86
C PRO A 384 -0.24 -3.60 1.09
N GLY A 385 -0.28 -2.45 1.77
CA GLY A 385 -0.14 -1.14 1.17
C GLY A 385 -1.50 -0.50 0.94
N TYR A 386 -1.66 0.19 -0.19
CA TYR A 386 -2.92 0.85 -0.53
C TYR A 386 -3.89 -0.10 -1.23
N LEU A 387 -5.11 -0.16 -0.72
CA LEU A 387 -6.22 -0.94 -1.27
C LEU A 387 -7.51 -0.10 -1.28
N PRO A 388 -8.49 -0.40 -2.14
CA PRO A 388 -9.74 0.35 -2.19
C PRO A 388 -10.54 0.20 -0.88
N LEU A 389 -11.08 1.31 -0.37
CA LEU A 389 -11.93 1.31 0.82
C LEU A 389 -13.16 0.42 0.59
N GLY A 390 -13.45 -0.45 1.56
CA GLY A 390 -14.54 -1.41 1.48
C GLY A 390 -14.21 -2.68 0.68
N ALA A 391 -13.01 -2.79 0.09
CA ALA A 391 -12.53 -4.02 -0.52
C ALA A 391 -12.56 -5.18 0.47
N ILE A 392 -12.93 -6.37 -0.01
CA ILE A 392 -13.00 -7.59 0.78
C ILE A 392 -11.67 -8.34 0.68
N LEU A 393 -11.09 -8.68 1.83
CA LEU A 393 -9.89 -9.49 1.95
C LEU A 393 -10.21 -10.81 2.64
N TYR A 394 -9.56 -11.87 2.20
CA TYR A 394 -9.69 -13.20 2.80
C TYR A 394 -8.36 -13.55 3.47
N LEU A 395 -8.37 -13.63 4.79
CA LEU A 395 -7.23 -14.06 5.58
C LEU A 395 -7.41 -15.51 5.99
N THR A 396 -6.42 -16.35 5.69
CA THR A 396 -6.35 -17.73 6.14
C THR A 396 -5.15 -17.89 7.05
N PHE A 397 -5.40 -18.30 8.29
CA PHE A 397 -4.38 -18.73 9.24
C PHE A 397 -4.39 -20.25 9.33
N ARG A 398 -3.22 -20.88 9.22
CA ARG A 398 -3.07 -22.34 9.35
C ARG A 398 -1.93 -22.69 10.29
N TYR A 399 -2.19 -23.62 11.21
CA TYR A 399 -1.20 -24.20 12.11
C TYR A 399 -1.48 -25.69 12.27
N GLY A 400 -0.59 -26.55 11.74
CA GLY A 400 -0.84 -27.98 11.64
C GLY A 400 -2.13 -28.30 10.88
N TYR A 401 -3.07 -28.94 11.58
CA TYR A 401 -4.43 -29.23 11.08
C TYR A 401 -5.47 -28.16 11.44
N PHE A 402 -5.11 -27.19 12.27
CA PHE A 402 -5.99 -26.06 12.59
C PHE A 402 -5.97 -25.04 11.46
N MET A 403 -7.15 -24.55 11.09
CA MET A 403 -7.34 -23.52 10.08
C MET A 403 -8.44 -22.57 10.54
N GLN A 404 -8.18 -21.27 10.43
CA GLN A 404 -9.15 -20.21 10.68
C GLN A 404 -9.18 -19.29 9.46
N GLU A 405 -10.37 -18.98 8.98
CA GLU A 405 -10.61 -18.09 7.86
C GLU A 405 -11.40 -16.87 8.35
N GLU A 406 -10.94 -15.69 7.93
CA GLU A 406 -11.51 -14.42 8.31
C GLU A 406 -11.76 -13.57 7.07
N VAL A 407 -12.95 -12.97 7.01
CA VAL A 407 -13.32 -12.03 5.95
C VAL A 407 -13.19 -10.63 6.50
N LEU A 408 -12.23 -9.88 5.95
CA LEU A 408 -11.92 -8.52 6.38
C LEU A 408 -12.45 -7.54 5.33
N ARG A 409 -12.84 -6.35 5.80
CA ARG A 409 -13.11 -5.20 4.92
C ARG A 409 -12.02 -4.17 5.12
N VAL A 410 -11.48 -3.64 4.02
CA VAL A 410 -10.51 -2.56 4.05
C VAL A 410 -11.14 -1.32 4.65
N THR A 411 -10.56 -0.83 5.74
CA THR A 411 -10.89 0.45 6.38
C THR A 411 -9.66 1.35 6.38
N SER A 412 -9.80 2.57 6.87
CA SER A 412 -8.65 3.47 7.05
C SER A 412 -7.84 3.15 8.31
N GLU A 413 -8.38 2.32 9.21
CA GLU A 413 -7.81 1.99 10.51
C GLU A 413 -7.11 0.63 10.51
N GLU A 414 -6.29 0.40 11.52
CA GLU A 414 -5.68 -0.92 11.74
C GLU A 414 -6.76 -1.97 12.00
N LYS A 415 -6.71 -3.08 11.27
CA LYS A 415 -7.60 -4.21 11.48
C LYS A 415 -6.94 -5.27 12.34
N LEU A 416 -7.48 -5.48 13.53
CA LEU A 416 -7.08 -6.56 14.40
C LEU A 416 -7.80 -7.87 14.03
N VAL A 417 -7.02 -8.95 13.90
CA VAL A 417 -7.50 -10.32 13.67
C VAL A 417 -7.01 -11.20 14.80
N GLU A 418 -7.96 -11.79 15.54
CA GLU A 418 -7.65 -12.63 16.69
C GLU A 418 -7.81 -14.11 16.34
N ILE A 419 -6.70 -14.83 16.39
CA ILE A 419 -6.64 -16.26 16.14
C ILE A 419 -6.94 -17.00 17.44
N GLN A 420 -7.91 -17.92 17.40
CA GLN A 420 -8.46 -18.61 18.58
C GLN A 420 -7.52 -19.69 19.15
N LEU A 421 -6.34 -19.26 19.61
CA LEU A 421 -5.30 -20.07 20.25
C LEU A 421 -5.11 -19.62 21.70
N TYR A 422 -4.94 -20.60 22.60
CA TYR A 422 -4.87 -20.40 24.04
C TYR A 422 -3.69 -21.15 24.66
N ASP A 423 -3.08 -20.56 25.69
CA ASP A 423 -2.12 -21.26 26.54
C ASP A 423 -2.81 -21.71 27.82
N VAL A 424 -2.69 -23.01 28.14
CA VAL A 424 -3.33 -23.61 29.31
C VAL A 424 -2.28 -24.30 30.16
N LYS A 425 -2.17 -23.84 31.41
CA LYS A 425 -1.41 -24.52 32.46
C LYS A 425 -2.31 -25.57 33.11
N LEU A 426 -1.89 -26.81 33.00
CA LEU A 426 -2.62 -27.97 33.44
C LEU A 426 -1.93 -28.57 34.67
N THR A 427 -2.64 -28.56 35.79
CA THR A 427 -2.17 -29.09 37.08
C THR A 427 -2.96 -30.34 37.41
N VAL A 428 -2.28 -31.49 37.48
CA VAL A 428 -2.90 -32.78 37.78
C VAL A 428 -2.58 -33.17 39.22
N LEU A 429 -3.61 -33.34 40.02
CA LEU A 429 -3.52 -33.63 41.45
C LEU A 429 -4.02 -35.03 41.77
N ASP A 430 -3.45 -35.63 42.80
CA ASP A 430 -4.03 -36.78 43.49
C ASP A 430 -5.21 -36.34 44.38
N LEU A 431 -5.92 -37.31 44.94
CA LEU A 431 -7.02 -37.13 45.88
C LEU A 431 -6.61 -36.45 47.19
N ASP A 432 -5.31 -36.42 47.50
CA ASP A 432 -4.71 -35.78 48.67
C ASP A 432 -4.21 -34.35 48.35
N LYS A 433 -4.53 -33.84 47.15
CA LYS A 433 -4.15 -32.53 46.61
C LYS A 433 -2.65 -32.33 46.36
N ASN A 434 -1.88 -33.41 46.24
CA ASN A 434 -0.47 -33.35 45.84
C ASN A 434 -0.35 -33.48 44.30
N PRO A 435 0.67 -32.84 43.69
CA PRO A 435 0.96 -33.03 42.27
C PRO A 435 1.28 -34.49 41.96
N LEU A 436 0.56 -35.04 40.97
CA LEU A 436 0.74 -36.41 40.53
C LEU A 436 2.03 -36.53 39.71
N ARG A 437 2.81 -37.60 39.92
CA ARG A 437 4.10 -37.84 39.24
C ARG A 437 4.17 -39.24 38.64
N ASN A 438 5.04 -39.44 37.65
CA ASN A 438 5.29 -40.73 36.97
C ASN A 438 4.05 -41.36 36.33
N CYS A 439 3.11 -40.53 35.86
CA CYS A 439 1.93 -40.96 35.12
C CYS A 439 1.96 -40.39 33.71
N ASP A 440 1.40 -41.11 32.75
CA ASP A 440 1.27 -40.64 31.37
C ASP A 440 -0.06 -39.89 31.22
N ILE A 441 -0.04 -38.71 30.60
CA ILE A 441 -1.23 -37.97 30.22
C ILE A 441 -1.31 -37.90 28.71
N ILE A 442 -2.43 -38.35 28.17
CA ILE A 442 -2.72 -38.34 26.73
C ILE A 442 -3.83 -37.31 26.51
N LEU A 443 -3.54 -36.34 25.65
CA LEU A 443 -4.48 -35.30 25.24
C LEU A 443 -4.82 -35.48 23.78
N TYR A 444 -6.11 -35.60 23.49
CA TYR A 444 -6.63 -35.84 22.16
C TYR A 444 -7.66 -34.79 21.77
N SER A 445 -7.48 -34.18 20.61
CA SER A 445 -8.47 -33.32 19.97
C SER A 445 -8.59 -33.65 18.47
N LYS A 446 -9.48 -32.95 17.77
CA LYS A 446 -9.56 -33.02 16.30
C LYS A 446 -8.25 -32.59 15.61
N TYR A 447 -7.45 -31.74 16.25
CA TYR A 447 -6.29 -31.09 15.63
C TYR A 447 -4.94 -31.65 16.08
N PHE A 448 -4.88 -32.31 17.23
CA PHE A 448 -3.63 -32.79 17.81
C PHE A 448 -3.83 -34.03 18.68
N ASN A 449 -2.73 -34.77 18.87
CA ASN A 449 -2.63 -35.88 19.80
C ASN A 449 -1.27 -35.79 20.50
N TYR A 450 -1.29 -35.48 21.79
CA TYR A 450 -0.09 -35.31 22.59
C TYR A 450 -0.04 -36.32 23.74
N SER A 451 1.16 -36.77 24.06
CA SER A 451 1.42 -37.63 25.21
C SER A 451 2.56 -37.03 26.01
N TYR A 452 2.33 -36.80 27.30
CA TYR A 452 3.34 -36.27 28.22
C TYR A 452 3.49 -37.19 29.42
N LYS A 453 4.68 -37.16 30.03
CA LYS A 453 4.91 -37.76 31.33
C LYS A 453 4.76 -36.68 32.40
N LEU A 454 3.91 -36.94 33.39
CA LEU A 454 3.65 -36.04 34.50
C LEU A 454 4.83 -36.07 35.47
N ASP A 455 5.63 -35.00 35.46
CA ASP A 455 6.65 -34.73 36.48
C ASP A 455 6.40 -33.39 37.20
N LYS A 456 5.74 -32.45 36.51
CA LYS A 456 5.37 -31.11 36.95
C LYS A 456 4.11 -30.65 36.20
N ASP A 457 3.61 -29.46 36.56
CA ASP A 457 2.56 -28.79 35.80
C ASP A 457 2.94 -28.69 34.32
N ILE A 458 1.97 -28.99 33.44
CA ILE A 458 2.19 -28.97 31.99
C ILE A 458 1.67 -27.64 31.46
N LEU A 459 2.52 -26.90 30.75
CA LEU A 459 2.09 -25.75 29.97
C LEU A 459 1.82 -26.21 28.53
N LEU A 460 0.54 -26.26 28.17
CA LEU A 460 0.10 -26.53 26.82
C LEU A 460 -0.02 -25.20 26.09
N LYS A 461 0.85 -24.98 25.11
CA LYS A 461 0.81 -23.77 24.29
C LYS A 461 -0.03 -23.94 23.04
N HIS A 462 -0.56 -22.82 22.55
CA HIS A 462 -1.18 -22.71 21.22
C HIS A 462 -2.33 -23.70 20.97
N LEU A 463 -3.13 -23.98 21.99
CA LEU A 463 -4.27 -24.87 21.86
C LEU A 463 -5.42 -24.17 21.11
N PRO A 464 -5.92 -24.73 19.99
CA PRO A 464 -7.15 -24.25 19.37
C PRO A 464 -8.34 -24.40 20.30
N LEU A 465 -9.32 -23.51 20.13
CA LEU A 465 -10.58 -23.56 20.88
C LEU A 465 -11.45 -24.75 20.41
N THR A 466 -11.30 -25.91 21.06
CA THR A 466 -12.01 -27.17 20.76
C THR A 466 -12.11 -28.02 22.02
N ASP A 467 -13.01 -29.01 22.04
CA ASP A 467 -13.01 -30.04 23.08
C ASP A 467 -11.71 -30.83 23.07
N VAL A 468 -11.06 -30.96 24.23
CA VAL A 468 -9.83 -31.73 24.41
C VAL A 468 -10.09 -32.86 25.39
N ARG A 469 -10.07 -34.11 24.90
CA ARG A 469 -10.21 -35.30 25.73
C ARG A 469 -8.88 -35.60 26.41
N ILE A 470 -8.93 -35.84 27.72
CA ILE A 470 -7.76 -36.09 28.55
C ILE A 470 -7.91 -37.44 29.23
N PHE A 471 -6.86 -38.24 29.10
CA PHE A 471 -6.71 -39.53 29.76
C PHE A 471 -5.42 -39.51 30.58
N VAL A 472 -5.51 -39.80 31.88
CA VAL A 472 -4.33 -39.94 32.74
C VAL A 472 -4.17 -41.40 33.10
N LYS A 473 -2.99 -41.96 32.86
CA LYS A 473 -2.63 -43.34 33.14
C LYS A 473 -1.46 -43.43 34.11
N CYS A 474 -1.65 -44.11 35.23
CA CYS A 474 -0.61 -44.34 36.23
C CYS A 474 -0.38 -45.84 36.38
N ALA A 475 0.87 -46.29 36.25
CA ALA A 475 1.23 -47.72 36.38
C ALA A 475 0.32 -48.67 35.55
N GLY A 476 -0.10 -48.23 34.36
CA GLY A 476 -1.00 -49.00 33.47
C GLY A 476 -2.51 -48.80 33.72
N PHE A 477 -2.92 -48.17 34.81
CA PHE A 477 -4.33 -47.90 35.13
C PHE A 477 -4.78 -46.53 34.65
N GLU A 478 -5.95 -46.44 34.03
CA GLU A 478 -6.59 -45.17 33.70
C GLU A 478 -7.23 -44.56 34.96
N VAL A 479 -6.64 -43.49 35.47
CA VAL A 479 -7.02 -42.85 36.75
C VAL A 479 -7.86 -41.60 36.61
N LEU A 480 -7.99 -41.10 35.38
CA LEU A 480 -8.88 -40.01 35.03
C LEU A 480 -9.22 -40.07 33.54
N ARG A 481 -10.50 -39.86 33.23
CA ARG A 481 -11.00 -39.57 31.90
C ARG A 481 -11.91 -38.35 31.98
N THR A 482 -11.54 -37.28 31.29
CA THR A 482 -12.32 -36.04 31.27
C THR A 482 -12.19 -35.32 29.92
N THR A 483 -12.97 -34.27 29.70
CA THR A 483 -12.89 -33.41 28.52
C THR A 483 -12.81 -31.96 28.99
N LEU A 484 -11.80 -31.23 28.51
CA LEU A 484 -11.75 -29.78 28.66
C LEU A 484 -12.61 -29.14 27.59
N THR A 485 -13.54 -28.32 28.03
CA THR A 485 -14.41 -27.52 27.17
C THR A 485 -13.71 -26.23 26.70
N PRO A 486 -14.18 -25.60 25.61
CA PRO A 486 -13.72 -24.30 25.17
C PRO A 486 -13.65 -23.22 26.26
N GLU A 487 -14.62 -23.17 27.16
CA GLU A 487 -14.63 -22.17 28.24
C GLU A 487 -13.54 -22.44 29.29
N GLU A 488 -13.24 -23.70 29.57
CA GLU A 488 -12.14 -24.06 30.47
C GLU A 488 -10.76 -23.75 29.86
N LEU A 489 -10.61 -23.89 28.54
CA LEU A 489 -9.38 -23.50 27.82
C LEU A 489 -9.12 -21.99 27.91
N LYS A 490 -10.17 -21.17 27.92
CA LYS A 490 -10.03 -19.70 28.12
C LYS A 490 -9.54 -19.34 29.52
N GLY A 491 -9.76 -20.20 30.51
CA GLY A 491 -9.44 -19.98 31.92
C GLY A 491 -7.94 -19.92 32.25
N LYS A 492 -7.05 -20.20 31.30
CA LYS A 492 -5.57 -20.27 31.40
C LYS A 492 -5.01 -21.29 32.37
N ASN A 493 -5.69 -21.59 33.48
CA ASN A 493 -5.29 -22.57 34.48
C ASN A 493 -6.41 -23.58 34.67
N THR A 494 -6.09 -24.86 34.60
CA THR A 494 -7.06 -25.94 34.82
C THR A 494 -6.47 -26.98 35.76
N THR A 495 -7.23 -27.28 36.82
CA THR A 495 -6.84 -28.28 37.82
C THR A 495 -7.66 -29.55 37.62
N LEU A 496 -6.99 -30.68 37.42
CA LEU A 496 -7.61 -31.99 37.28
C LEU A 496 -7.31 -32.84 38.52
N VAL A 497 -8.36 -33.36 39.16
CA VAL A 497 -8.21 -34.27 40.31
C VAL A 497 -8.40 -35.71 39.82
N THR A 498 -7.39 -36.54 40.05
CA THR A 498 -7.35 -37.95 39.63
C THR A 498 -7.83 -38.89 40.74
N HIS A 499 -8.14 -40.13 40.39
CA HIS A 499 -8.51 -41.18 41.34
C HIS A 499 -7.28 -41.94 41.86
N VAL A 500 -6.24 -41.20 42.25
CA VAL A 500 -5.04 -41.74 42.92
C VAL A 500 -4.99 -41.11 44.30
N GLY A 501 -4.68 -41.86 45.35
CA GLY A 501 -4.56 -41.30 46.69
C GLY A 501 -3.74 -42.17 47.62
N SER A 502 -3.60 -41.70 48.85
CA SER A 502 -2.95 -42.43 49.92
C SER A 502 -3.98 -43.09 50.83
N VAL A 503 -3.68 -44.32 51.25
CA VAL A 503 -4.50 -45.06 52.20
C VAL A 503 -3.73 -45.16 53.52
N ALA A 504 -4.32 -44.60 54.57
CA ALA A 504 -3.84 -44.69 55.94
C ALA A 504 -4.33 -46.00 56.57
N VAL A 505 -3.40 -46.78 57.12
CA VAL A 505 -3.70 -48.05 57.79
C VAL A 505 -3.08 -48.03 59.17
N TYR A 506 -3.91 -48.20 60.20
CA TYR A 506 -3.51 -48.36 61.59
C TYR A 506 -3.67 -49.82 61.99
N VAL A 507 -2.56 -50.48 62.33
CA VAL A 507 -2.56 -51.88 62.74
C VAL A 507 -2.42 -51.94 64.25
N ARG A 508 -3.47 -52.44 64.91
CA ARG A 508 -3.54 -52.56 66.36
C ARG A 508 -3.76 -54.01 66.77
N SER A 509 -3.39 -54.32 68.01
CA SER A 509 -3.54 -55.63 68.61
C SER A 509 -4.30 -55.52 69.94
N TRP A 510 -4.33 -56.62 70.73
CA TRP A 510 -4.99 -56.63 72.03
C TRP A 510 -4.53 -55.48 72.92
N PHE A 511 -5.47 -54.88 73.64
CA PHE A 511 -5.26 -53.68 74.47
C PHE A 511 -4.82 -52.43 73.68
N ASN A 512 -5.23 -52.33 72.42
CA ASN A 512 -4.95 -51.19 71.55
C ASN A 512 -3.44 -50.95 71.32
N LYS A 513 -2.61 -51.98 71.49
CA LYS A 513 -1.16 -51.89 71.29
C LYS A 513 -0.83 -51.80 69.79
N PRO A 514 0.06 -50.89 69.37
CA PRO A 514 0.49 -50.78 67.98
C PRO A 514 1.31 -52.00 67.57
N VAL A 515 1.20 -52.41 66.30
CA VAL A 515 2.00 -53.50 65.73
C VAL A 515 3.04 -52.91 64.76
N PRO A 516 4.28 -52.65 65.20
CA PRO A 516 5.33 -52.10 64.33
C PRO A 516 5.91 -53.17 63.39
N GLY A 517 6.27 -52.79 62.17
CA GLY A 517 6.87 -53.69 61.17
C GLY A 517 5.89 -54.65 60.47
N ALA A 518 4.58 -54.46 60.62
CA ALA A 518 3.58 -55.16 59.83
C ALA A 518 3.65 -54.68 58.37
N LEU A 519 3.68 -55.62 57.43
CA LEU A 519 3.64 -55.33 56.00
C LEU A 519 2.19 -55.12 55.59
N VAL A 520 1.91 -53.94 55.08
CA VAL A 520 0.62 -53.53 54.53
C VAL A 520 0.73 -53.57 53.02
N LYS A 521 -0.10 -54.39 52.39
CA LYS A 521 -0.17 -54.58 50.93
C LYS A 521 -1.55 -54.22 50.44
N ILE A 522 -1.62 -53.34 49.44
CA ILE A 522 -2.85 -53.05 48.70
C ILE A 522 -2.68 -53.57 47.29
N ALA A 523 -3.49 -54.54 46.90
CA ALA A 523 -3.55 -55.02 45.52
C ALA A 523 -4.77 -54.41 44.82
N VAL A 524 -4.54 -53.83 43.64
CA VAL A 524 -5.57 -53.23 42.78
C VAL A 524 -5.68 -54.09 41.53
N SER A 525 -6.89 -54.57 41.23
CA SER A 525 -7.17 -55.42 40.06
C SER A 525 -8.32 -54.84 39.23
N ASN A 526 -8.10 -54.67 37.93
CA ASN A 526 -9.09 -54.27 36.93
C ASN A 526 -8.81 -55.06 35.63
N PRO A 527 -9.69 -55.11 34.59
CA PRO A 527 -9.39 -55.78 33.32
C PRO A 527 -8.10 -55.28 32.64
N SER A 528 -7.64 -54.07 32.97
CA SER A 528 -6.40 -53.48 32.47
C SER A 528 -5.13 -54.04 33.11
N GLY A 529 -5.22 -54.75 34.25
CA GLY A 529 -4.07 -55.33 34.94
C GLY A 529 -4.20 -55.38 36.46
N THR A 530 -3.15 -55.90 37.11
CA THR A 530 -3.01 -56.03 38.56
C THR A 530 -1.74 -55.35 39.05
N ALA A 531 -1.81 -54.54 40.11
CA ALA A 531 -0.64 -53.93 40.74
C ALA A 531 -0.71 -54.01 42.27
N GLU A 532 0.46 -54.02 42.90
CA GLU A 532 0.61 -54.16 44.34
C GLU A 532 1.39 -52.96 44.90
N TYR A 533 0.87 -52.40 45.98
CA TYR A 533 1.43 -51.26 46.69
C TYR A 533 1.75 -51.67 48.12
N LEU A 534 2.98 -51.44 48.55
CA LEU A 534 3.51 -51.95 49.83
C LEU A 534 3.90 -50.79 50.74
N ALA A 535 3.61 -50.91 52.03
CA ALA A 535 4.14 -50.08 53.11
C ALA A 535 4.40 -50.93 54.36
N GLN A 536 5.25 -50.46 55.27
CA GLN A 536 5.45 -51.07 56.58
C GLN A 536 4.94 -50.14 57.67
N THR A 537 4.39 -50.70 58.75
CA THR A 537 3.96 -49.91 59.90
C THR A 537 5.15 -49.40 60.70
N ASP A 538 5.07 -48.15 61.13
CA ASP A 538 6.04 -47.50 62.01
C ASP A 538 5.88 -47.95 63.48
N GLN A 539 6.63 -47.30 64.40
CA GLN A 539 6.55 -47.61 65.84
C GLN A 539 5.16 -47.36 66.45
N SER A 540 4.31 -46.55 65.81
CA SER A 540 2.94 -46.28 66.22
C SER A 540 1.92 -47.22 65.59
N GLY A 541 2.37 -48.22 64.81
CA GLY A 541 1.49 -49.14 64.09
C GLY A 541 0.85 -48.51 62.85
N PHE A 542 1.34 -47.36 62.39
CA PHE A 542 0.79 -46.62 61.25
C PHE A 542 1.57 -46.91 59.98
N ALA A 543 0.86 -47.19 58.89
CA ALA A 543 1.40 -47.28 57.54
C ALA A 543 0.61 -46.37 56.60
N LEU A 544 1.32 -45.63 55.76
CA LEU A 544 0.73 -44.82 54.70
C LEU A 544 1.12 -45.43 53.35
N VAL A 545 0.16 -46.09 52.69
CA VAL A 545 0.35 -46.62 51.34
C VAL A 545 0.05 -45.49 50.36
N LYS A 546 1.08 -44.98 49.67
CA LYS A 546 0.96 -43.82 48.77
C LYS A 546 0.68 -44.25 47.33
N SER A 547 0.12 -43.32 46.55
CA SER A 547 -0.04 -43.45 45.08
C SER A 547 -0.88 -44.66 44.63
N VAL A 548 -1.91 -45.00 45.40
CA VAL A 548 -2.82 -46.11 45.10
C VAL A 548 -3.92 -45.63 44.15
N PRO A 549 -4.15 -46.29 43.00
CA PRO A 549 -5.32 -46.05 42.14
C PRO A 549 -6.60 -46.54 42.85
N LEU A 550 -7.46 -45.61 43.24
CA LEU A 550 -8.72 -45.86 43.94
C LEU A 550 -9.90 -45.72 42.96
N LEU A 551 -10.00 -46.66 42.02
CA LEU A 551 -10.98 -46.61 40.92
C LEU A 551 -12.32 -47.26 41.33
N PRO A 552 -13.48 -46.62 41.08
CA PRO A 552 -14.83 -47.17 41.36
C PRO A 552 -15.08 -48.60 40.88
N GLU A 553 -14.48 -48.95 39.74
CA GLU A 553 -14.70 -50.23 39.06
C GLU A 553 -13.61 -51.29 39.38
N ALA A 554 -12.56 -50.92 40.12
CA ALA A 554 -11.47 -51.84 40.46
C ALA A 554 -11.78 -52.63 41.73
N ASN A 555 -11.35 -53.90 41.76
CA ASN A 555 -11.33 -54.69 42.98
C ASN A 555 -10.04 -54.37 43.75
N ILE A 556 -10.18 -53.80 44.95
CA ILE A 556 -9.07 -53.34 45.78
C ILE A 556 -9.06 -54.17 47.07
N THR A 557 -7.98 -54.92 47.29
CA THR A 557 -7.81 -55.77 48.48
C THR A 557 -6.65 -55.28 49.33
N LEU A 558 -6.92 -55.06 50.62
CA LEU A 558 -5.93 -54.74 51.65
C LEU A 558 -5.55 -56.00 52.41
N THR A 559 -4.28 -56.35 52.38
CA THR A 559 -3.68 -57.45 53.12
C THR A 559 -2.68 -56.88 54.12
N VAL A 560 -2.86 -57.17 55.40
CA VAL A 560 -1.88 -56.85 56.44
C VAL A 560 -1.28 -58.15 56.95
N SER A 561 0.03 -58.27 56.86
CA SER A 561 0.77 -59.45 57.33
C SER A 561 1.83 -59.06 58.35
N PHE A 562 1.87 -59.79 59.47
CA PHE A 562 2.92 -59.66 60.48
C PHE A 562 3.37 -61.06 60.90
N LYS A 563 4.61 -61.40 60.56
CA LYS A 563 5.18 -62.76 60.72
C LYS A 563 4.24 -63.81 60.09
N ASN A 564 3.61 -64.64 60.91
CA ASN A 564 2.72 -65.76 60.54
C ASN A 564 1.22 -65.41 60.61
N LEU A 565 0.86 -64.16 60.89
CA LEU A 565 -0.53 -63.69 60.93
C LEU A 565 -0.84 -62.84 59.69
N VAL A 566 -1.99 -63.09 59.07
CA VAL A 566 -2.46 -62.37 57.88
C VAL A 566 -3.92 -61.97 58.08
N TYR A 567 -4.24 -60.73 57.76
CA TYR A 567 -5.59 -60.19 57.70
C TYR A 567 -5.84 -59.68 56.28
N GLU A 568 -7.00 -60.00 55.70
CA GLU A 568 -7.37 -59.58 54.35
C GLU A 568 -8.79 -59.01 54.33
N ARG A 569 -8.97 -57.88 53.62
CA ARG A 569 -10.27 -57.23 53.46
C ARG A 569 -10.35 -56.45 52.15
N SER A 570 -11.52 -56.44 51.51
CA SER A 570 -11.80 -55.53 50.40
C SER A 570 -11.91 -54.08 50.89
N LEU A 571 -11.27 -53.15 50.20
CA LEU A 571 -11.32 -51.72 50.52
C LEU A 571 -12.55 -51.04 49.91
N ASP A 572 -13.15 -50.14 50.68
CA ASP A 572 -14.12 -49.17 50.18
C ASP A 572 -13.38 -47.91 49.72
N ILE A 573 -13.61 -47.52 48.48
CA ILE A 573 -12.93 -46.42 47.80
C ILE A 573 -13.17 -45.07 48.49
N ASN A 574 -14.30 -44.93 49.21
CA ASN A 574 -14.63 -43.71 49.93
C ASN A 574 -13.91 -43.59 51.29
N THR A 575 -13.46 -44.71 51.85
CA THR A 575 -12.80 -44.74 53.15
C THR A 575 -11.28 -44.73 52.94
N ARG A 576 -10.59 -43.72 53.48
CA ARG A 576 -9.12 -43.55 53.31
C ARG A 576 -8.30 -43.90 54.56
N SER A 577 -8.96 -44.15 55.68
CA SER A 577 -8.33 -44.52 56.95
C SER A 577 -8.94 -45.80 57.47
N TYR A 578 -8.12 -46.81 57.70
CA TYR A 578 -8.53 -48.12 58.14
C TYR A 578 -7.83 -48.48 59.44
N GLU A 579 -8.62 -48.85 60.44
CA GLU A 579 -8.11 -49.48 61.64
C GLU A 579 -8.28 -50.99 61.53
N ILE A 580 -7.17 -51.72 61.57
CA ILE A 580 -7.10 -53.16 61.45
C ILE A 580 -6.66 -53.75 62.78
N PHE A 581 -7.44 -54.71 63.25
CA PHE A 581 -7.08 -55.51 64.40
C PHE A 581 -6.36 -56.80 63.95
N LEU A 582 -5.13 -57.00 64.44
CA LEU A 582 -4.38 -58.25 64.29
C LEU A 582 -4.33 -58.95 65.66
N ASP A 583 -4.65 -60.24 65.70
CA ASP A 583 -4.63 -61.05 66.93
C ASP A 583 -3.19 -61.38 67.36
N VAL A 584 -2.47 -60.36 67.83
CA VAL A 584 -1.14 -60.45 68.46
C VAL A 584 -1.32 -60.25 69.95
N PHE A 585 -1.13 -61.30 70.75
CA PHE A 585 -1.25 -61.20 72.21
C PHE A 585 0.13 -61.15 72.89
N ILE A 586 1.06 -62.02 72.45
CA ILE A 586 2.46 -62.04 72.91
C ILE A 586 3.36 -61.96 71.68
N ASP A 587 4.21 -60.93 71.65
CA ASP A 587 5.27 -60.78 70.65
C ASP A 587 6.63 -60.91 71.33
N THR A 588 7.35 -61.97 70.98
CA THR A 588 8.74 -62.20 71.41
C THR A 588 9.64 -62.30 70.19
N PRO A 589 10.98 -62.20 70.35
CA PRO A 589 11.91 -62.39 69.25
C PRO A 589 11.78 -63.74 68.52
N PHE A 590 11.27 -64.76 69.21
CA PHE A 590 11.21 -66.14 68.71
C PHE A 590 9.83 -66.57 68.19
N PHE A 591 8.76 -66.02 68.74
CA PHE A 591 7.38 -66.40 68.37
C PHE A 591 6.39 -65.26 68.58
N VAL A 592 5.34 -65.25 67.76
CA VAL A 592 4.11 -64.48 67.96
C VAL A 592 2.97 -65.44 68.24
N LEU A 593 2.24 -65.18 69.33
CA LEU A 593 1.09 -65.95 69.74
C LEU A 593 -0.18 -65.10 69.65
N SER A 594 -1.20 -65.68 69.03
CA SER A 594 -2.59 -65.20 69.16
C SER A 594 -3.13 -65.45 70.56
N LEU A 595 -4.22 -64.76 70.95
CA LEU A 595 -4.84 -64.96 72.26
C LEU A 595 -5.25 -66.43 72.46
N SER A 596 -5.81 -67.07 71.42
CA SER A 596 -6.20 -68.48 71.47
C SER A 596 -5.00 -69.41 71.73
N GLN A 597 -3.86 -69.15 71.07
CA GLN A 597 -2.63 -69.90 71.26
C GLN A 597 -2.01 -69.65 72.65
N ALA A 598 -2.05 -68.41 73.15
CA ALA A 598 -1.57 -68.07 74.48
C ALA A 598 -2.42 -68.72 75.58
N ILE A 599 -3.76 -68.76 75.42
CA ILE A 599 -4.69 -69.47 76.30
C ILE A 599 -4.40 -70.98 76.26
N MET A 600 -4.22 -71.57 75.08
CA MET A 600 -3.88 -73.00 74.97
C MET A 600 -2.55 -73.33 75.65
N ILE A 601 -1.51 -72.51 75.46
CA ILE A 601 -0.22 -72.69 76.14
C ILE A 601 -0.37 -72.54 77.66
N THR A 602 -1.12 -71.54 78.13
CA THR A 602 -1.36 -71.38 79.58
C THR A 602 -2.20 -72.50 80.17
N ILE A 603 -3.22 -73.01 79.47
CA ILE A 603 -3.99 -74.20 79.88
C ILE A 603 -3.07 -75.43 79.94
N VAL A 604 -2.21 -75.63 78.95
CA VAL A 604 -1.25 -76.75 78.94
C VAL A 604 -0.24 -76.61 80.09
N ILE A 605 0.28 -75.41 80.35
CA ILE A 605 1.18 -75.15 81.48
C ILE A 605 0.45 -75.35 82.81
N LEU A 606 -0.80 -74.87 82.95
CA LEU A 606 -1.60 -75.01 84.16
C LEU A 606 -1.99 -76.48 84.40
N PHE A 607 -2.29 -77.22 83.33
CA PHE A 607 -2.52 -78.66 83.40
C PHE A 607 -1.24 -79.39 83.83
N LEU A 608 -0.08 -79.05 83.26
CA LEU A 608 1.22 -79.60 83.66
C LEU A 608 1.57 -79.28 85.12
N THR A 609 1.31 -78.06 85.60
CA THR A 609 1.55 -77.72 87.01
C THR A 609 0.59 -78.43 87.95
N VAL A 610 -0.70 -78.56 87.60
CA VAL A 610 -1.68 -79.36 88.37
C VAL A 610 -1.27 -80.84 88.40
N VAL A 611 -0.84 -81.41 87.28
CA VAL A 611 -0.31 -82.79 87.23
C VAL A 611 0.94 -82.92 88.11
N MET A 612 1.84 -81.93 88.11
CA MET A 612 3.04 -81.91 88.94
C MET A 612 2.71 -81.80 90.44
N VAL A 613 1.73 -80.97 90.82
CA VAL A 613 1.24 -80.85 92.21
C VAL A 613 0.48 -82.11 92.65
N PHE A 614 -0.29 -82.72 91.76
CA PHE A 614 -0.97 -83.99 92.03
C PHE A 614 0.04 -85.14 92.22
N MET A 615 1.07 -85.22 91.38
CA MET A 615 2.20 -86.14 91.56
C MET A 615 2.93 -85.90 92.90
N TYR A 616 3.14 -84.64 93.29
CA TYR A 616 3.77 -84.27 94.56
C TYR A 616 2.91 -84.67 95.78
N THR A 617 1.61 -84.39 95.76
CA THR A 617 0.68 -84.75 96.85
C THR A 617 0.43 -86.26 96.93
N ARG A 618 0.42 -86.98 95.81
CA ARG A 618 0.40 -88.45 95.79
C ARG A 618 1.66 -89.04 96.42
N SER A 619 2.82 -88.46 96.14
CA SER A 619 4.10 -88.86 96.75
C SER A 619 4.12 -88.64 98.26
N THR A 620 3.59 -87.51 98.76
CA THR A 620 3.51 -87.26 100.21
C THR A 620 2.47 -88.15 100.90
N ARG A 621 1.34 -88.46 100.27
CA ARG A 621 0.36 -89.44 100.81
C ARG A 621 0.91 -90.87 100.84
N LEU A 622 1.70 -91.28 99.85
CA LEU A 622 2.40 -92.57 99.88
C LEU A 622 3.43 -92.65 101.01
N LYS A 623 4.12 -91.55 101.35
CA LYS A 623 5.01 -91.48 102.52
C LYS A 623 4.27 -91.60 103.85
N ILE A 624 3.06 -91.07 103.95
CA ILE A 624 2.25 -91.13 105.18
C ILE A 624 1.63 -92.52 105.39
N ILE A 625 1.23 -93.22 104.31
CA ILE A 625 0.73 -94.61 104.38
C ILE A 625 1.87 -95.60 104.66
N LYS A 626 3.08 -95.35 104.13
CA LYS A 626 4.27 -96.13 104.48
C LYS A 626 4.65 -96.00 105.96
N ASN A 627 4.39 -94.84 106.59
CA ASN A 627 4.70 -94.57 107.99
C ASN A 627 3.63 -95.08 108.99
N MET A 628 2.54 -95.71 108.54
CA MET A 628 1.49 -96.26 109.43
C MET A 628 1.53 -97.80 109.57
N PHE A 629 2.45 -98.49 108.89
CA PHE A 629 2.49 -99.96 108.85
C PHE A 629 3.82 -100.60 109.27
N GLU A 630 4.73 -99.86 109.92
CA GLU A 630 5.95 -100.45 110.51
C GLU A 630 6.23 -99.91 111.92
N GLU A 631 6.17 -100.81 112.90
CA GLU A 631 6.65 -100.68 114.29
C GLU A 631 8.20 -100.68 114.35
N PRO A 632 8.79 -100.14 115.43
CA PRO A 632 10.18 -99.69 115.45
C PRO A 632 11.16 -100.84 115.71
N LEU A 633 12.17 -100.98 114.86
CA LEU A 633 13.33 -101.84 115.12
C LEU A 633 14.61 -101.21 114.56
N GLY A 634 15.53 -100.93 115.49
CA GLY A 634 16.95 -101.26 115.35
C GLY A 634 17.78 -100.43 114.38
N GLU A 635 18.71 -99.67 114.94
CA GLU A 635 19.90 -99.16 114.28
C GLU A 635 20.64 -100.26 113.48
N ALA A 636 20.91 -99.99 112.21
CA ALA A 636 22.21 -100.25 111.58
C ALA A 636 22.30 -99.54 110.22
N GLU A 637 23.51 -99.05 109.94
CA GLU A 637 24.04 -98.62 108.65
C GLU A 637 23.75 -97.17 108.18
N GLU A 638 24.58 -96.30 108.75
CA GLU A 638 25.37 -95.34 107.99
C GLU A 638 25.89 -95.90 106.65
N VAL A 639 26.19 -94.96 105.75
CA VAL A 639 26.86 -95.10 104.44
C VAL A 639 25.90 -95.27 103.25
N GLU A 640 25.33 -94.15 102.76
CA GLU A 640 25.37 -93.80 101.32
C GLU A 640 24.66 -92.50 100.88
N SER A 641 24.03 -91.71 101.75
CA SER A 641 23.28 -90.52 101.27
C SER A 641 24.13 -89.26 101.05
N LYS A 642 25.43 -89.27 101.39
CA LYS A 642 26.38 -88.15 101.14
C LYS A 642 26.91 -88.06 99.70
N ARG A 643 26.49 -88.93 98.77
CA ARG A 643 26.99 -88.95 97.36
C ARG A 643 26.04 -88.37 96.30
N LEU A 644 24.76 -88.17 96.59
CA LEU A 644 23.79 -87.62 95.61
C LEU A 644 23.58 -86.10 95.72
N LEU A 645 23.61 -85.53 96.93
CA LEU A 645 23.54 -84.08 97.14
C LEU A 645 24.80 -83.32 96.69
N LYS A 646 25.94 -84.02 96.59
CA LYS A 646 27.19 -83.49 96.01
C LYS A 646 27.22 -83.55 94.47
N ARG A 647 26.30 -84.26 93.81
CA ARG A 647 26.18 -84.30 92.33
C ARG A 647 25.19 -83.28 91.76
N LEU A 648 24.18 -82.85 92.52
CA LEU A 648 23.26 -81.78 92.08
C LEU A 648 23.87 -80.37 92.24
N ARG A 649 24.80 -80.17 93.18
CA ARG A 649 25.52 -78.89 93.33
C ARG A 649 26.58 -78.64 92.23
N ASN A 650 26.93 -79.67 91.44
CA ASN A 650 27.91 -79.58 90.36
C ASN A 650 27.29 -79.39 88.96
N ILE A 651 25.97 -79.43 88.80
CA ILE A 651 25.30 -79.10 87.52
C ILE A 651 24.81 -77.64 87.50
N LEU A 652 24.64 -77.00 88.67
CA LEU A 652 24.12 -75.63 88.79
C LEU A 652 25.19 -74.55 89.06
N SER A 653 26.48 -74.91 89.09
CA SER A 653 27.58 -73.95 89.38
C SER A 653 28.64 -73.81 88.28
N LYS A 654 28.43 -74.37 87.07
CA LYS A 654 29.37 -74.25 85.95
C LYS A 654 28.75 -73.57 84.73
N LYS A 655 28.53 -72.25 84.83
CA LYS A 655 28.70 -71.29 83.72
C LYS A 655 28.58 -69.85 84.25
N LYS A 656 29.61 -69.42 84.99
CA LYS A 656 29.99 -68.01 85.05
C LYS A 656 31.51 -67.92 85.15
N LYS A 657 32.07 -67.33 84.10
CA LYS A 657 33.35 -66.64 83.97
C LYS A 657 34.63 -67.48 83.94
N GLU A 658 35.25 -67.48 82.76
CA GLU A 658 36.51 -66.81 82.40
C GLU A 658 36.39 -66.52 80.88
N GLU A 659 36.87 -65.48 80.22
CA GLU A 659 37.58 -64.20 80.46
C GLU A 659 37.54 -63.56 79.04
N ARG A 660 37.16 -62.28 78.83
CA ARG A 660 38.05 -61.11 78.73
C ARG A 660 39.35 -61.44 77.97
N GLU A 661 39.62 -60.86 76.81
CA GLU A 661 40.04 -59.47 76.49
C GLU A 661 40.34 -59.50 74.96
N GLU A 662 40.18 -58.49 74.12
CA GLU A 662 40.69 -57.10 74.07
C GLU A 662 39.89 -56.39 72.93
N GLU A 663 39.26 -55.25 73.17
CA GLU A 663 39.75 -53.90 72.83
C GLU A 663 39.96 -53.62 71.31
N LEU A 664 39.20 -52.67 70.75
CA LEU A 664 39.64 -51.29 70.49
C LEU A 664 38.80 -50.60 69.38
N PHE A 665 38.02 -49.61 69.83
CA PHE A 665 38.00 -48.21 69.35
C PHE A 665 37.18 -47.68 68.14
N PHE A 666 36.59 -46.51 68.48
CA PHE A 666 36.10 -45.33 67.74
C PHE A 666 34.97 -45.55 66.71
N GLY A 667 33.88 -44.77 66.68
CA GLY A 667 33.67 -43.40 67.14
C GLY A 667 33.60 -42.46 65.94
N PHE A 668 32.38 -42.23 65.42
CA PHE A 668 31.78 -41.00 64.89
C PHE A 668 30.44 -41.31 64.23
#